data_AF-A0AAQ4ELS8-F1
#
_entry.id   AF-A0AAQ4ELS8-F1
#
_cell.length_a   1.000
_cell.length_b   1.000
_cell.length_c   1.000
_cell.angle_alpha   90.00
_cell.angle_beta   90.00
_cell.angle_gamma   90.00
#
_symmetry.space_group_name_H-M   'P 1'
#
loop_
_entity.id
_entity.type
_entity.pdbx_description
1 polymer ?
#
loop_
_entity_poly.entity_id
_entity_poly.type
_entity_poly.pdbx_seq_one_letter_code
_entity_poly.pdbx_strand_id
1 'polypeptide(L)'
;MELPTTRKDELAYELKAEDVYKELRLRGYEYGSSFQGIIKADMQRIDAFCEKGAFKCHAGGVLIEGVKLSIAPRRASEETPSLNEYRFVPYIDSESAQTEREVGVREYVEVCSSVARRVLELSGWEKEGILEELMDACDPPEEVVLRHLDSAAENQGLLRLLAAFQNRANSSALASTVQSAMSDWKRDFQRDRLNTALFDEDPLRHLLDVVVENTSVKKLRVLEMATSESCCLMARTVCSFLCLSNILLNTDYTVAHPSPEKLTSEDVPQGAKIITWNQISASKSQLPEADLIIIWLPTTEKERFELFLEQLPTMCKNKAFVLVAHRTRLTPAETFLSAVGVVKFSVYPVDEVESMFHSHGFRLVGLKSNHLAALLLLRKASNDARAVKQEMTAVNNTKCDWVETLKDKALGYENASDEKIWLVASDCRTSGVVGLTNCLRRETAESRVRCIFNASLKHAQETIDFHPNNAAFADILSKDLVMNIYRDGEWGSFRLAGTLPRGAERTVTEFAFLSAGTQGVLSGLRWYESLLPYAGIDDSMDLCSVYCTPLNSTKVTHATAELPPDTSRGLQEFSGRDYHGRRVMGLVMSEGMATTVAANTGLQWEVPETWSFADASTVPLAYVTAYYALLVRGSLQPGESLLVHQGSGAVGQASISVALSMGCKVFTTVGESHFFTSRAFL
;
A
#
# COMPACT_ATOMS: atom_id res chain seq x y z
N MET A 1 -14.00 24.15 35.92
CA MET A 1 -14.07 25.37 35.10
C MET A 1 -14.51 24.93 33.72
N GLU A 2 -15.75 25.24 33.38
CA GLU A 2 -16.40 24.79 32.14
C GLU A 2 -15.73 25.41 30.92
N LEU A 3 -15.50 24.58 29.90
CA LEU A 3 -15.05 24.97 28.57
C LEU A 3 -16.10 25.88 27.92
N PRO A 4 -15.73 26.98 27.24
CA PRO A 4 -16.70 27.82 26.58
C PRO A 4 -17.31 27.06 25.39
N THR A 5 -18.64 26.97 25.38
CA THR A 5 -19.45 26.48 24.28
C THR A 5 -19.25 27.37 23.05
N THR A 6 -18.57 26.84 22.04
CA THR A 6 -18.47 27.45 20.71
C THR A 6 -19.83 27.47 20.04
N ARG A 7 -20.29 28.66 19.64
CA ARG A 7 -21.54 28.88 18.90
C ARG A 7 -21.56 28.05 17.61
N LYS A 8 -22.59 27.22 17.46
CA LYS A 8 -22.97 26.45 16.26
C LYS A 8 -23.70 27.34 15.23
N ASP A 9 -23.05 28.38 14.72
CA ASP A 9 -23.53 29.09 13.53
C ASP A 9 -22.39 29.11 12.50
N GLU A 10 -22.10 27.94 11.92
CA GLU A 10 -21.19 27.79 10.78
C GLU A 10 -21.94 28.21 9.50
N LEU A 11 -21.72 29.45 9.06
CA LEU A 11 -22.06 29.87 7.71
C LEU A 11 -21.11 29.16 6.73
N ALA A 12 -21.62 28.19 5.98
CA ALA A 12 -20.94 27.60 4.84
C ALA A 12 -20.76 28.68 3.76
N TYR A 13 -19.55 29.24 3.64
CA TYR A 13 -19.22 30.17 2.56
C TYR A 13 -18.52 29.42 1.44
N GLU A 14 -19.26 29.19 0.36
CA GLU A 14 -18.71 28.68 -0.89
C GLU A 14 -18.13 29.86 -1.68
N LEU A 15 -16.79 29.98 -1.72
CA LEU A 15 -16.13 31.06 -2.47
C LEU A 15 -15.97 30.66 -3.94
N LYS A 16 -16.54 31.47 -4.85
CA LYS A 16 -16.29 31.31 -6.29
C LYS A 16 -14.84 31.71 -6.60
N ALA A 17 -14.28 31.23 -7.71
CA ALA A 17 -12.90 31.52 -8.11
C ALA A 17 -12.56 33.02 -8.00
N GLU A 18 -13.44 33.91 -8.46
CA GLU A 18 -13.25 35.37 -8.36
C GLU A 18 -13.15 35.87 -6.91
N ASP A 19 -13.92 35.29 -6.00
CA ASP A 19 -13.91 35.63 -4.56
C ASP A 19 -12.63 35.09 -3.89
N VAL A 20 -12.15 33.91 -4.30
CA VAL A 20 -10.87 33.33 -3.83
C VAL A 20 -9.68 34.21 -4.22
N TYR A 21 -9.62 34.69 -5.46
CA TYR A 21 -8.57 35.62 -5.91
C TYR A 21 -8.67 37.00 -5.25
N LYS A 22 -9.88 37.39 -4.83
CA LYS A 22 -10.14 38.67 -4.15
C LYS A 22 -9.79 38.60 -2.66
N GLU A 23 -10.14 37.51 -1.97
CA GLU A 23 -9.88 37.26 -0.55
C GLU A 23 -8.42 36.87 -0.28
N LEU A 24 -7.82 35.99 -1.08
CA LEU A 24 -6.42 35.57 -0.92
C LEU A 24 -5.40 36.57 -1.50
N ARG A 25 -5.87 37.67 -2.10
CA ARG A 25 -5.04 38.69 -2.78
C ARG A 25 -4.00 38.12 -3.76
N LEU A 26 -4.27 36.93 -4.33
CA LEU A 26 -3.44 36.27 -5.33
C LEU A 26 -3.59 37.02 -6.67
N ARG A 27 -2.93 38.17 -6.83
CA ARG A 27 -2.94 38.96 -8.07
C ARG A 27 -1.52 39.24 -8.52
N GLY A 28 -1.26 38.98 -9.82
CA GLY A 28 -0.12 39.57 -10.49
C GLY A 28 1.02 38.66 -10.95
N TYR A 29 0.82 37.34 -11.06
CA TYR A 29 1.79 36.48 -11.74
C TYR A 29 1.18 35.91 -13.02
N GLU A 30 1.82 36.18 -14.17
CA GLU A 30 1.64 35.34 -15.35
C GLU A 30 2.26 33.98 -15.02
N TYR A 31 1.46 33.10 -14.44
CA TYR A 31 1.81 31.70 -14.49
C TYR A 31 1.63 31.30 -15.96
N GLY A 32 2.68 30.78 -16.60
CA GLY A 32 2.63 30.39 -18.00
C GLY A 32 1.54 29.36 -18.30
N SER A 33 1.52 28.79 -19.52
CA SER A 33 0.51 27.81 -19.95
C SER A 33 0.38 26.54 -19.07
N SER A 34 1.27 26.36 -18.09
CA SER A 34 1.36 25.25 -17.14
C SER A 34 0.48 25.38 -15.89
N PHE A 35 -0.04 26.57 -15.53
CA PHE A 35 -0.91 26.76 -14.35
C PHE A 35 -2.14 27.57 -14.72
N GLN A 36 -3.33 26.95 -14.60
CA GLN A 36 -4.61 27.54 -15.04
C GLN A 36 -5.49 28.06 -13.89
N GLY A 37 -4.93 28.23 -12.69
CA GLY A 37 -5.59 28.89 -11.57
C GLY A 37 -6.28 27.99 -10.53
N ILE A 38 -6.79 28.60 -9.46
CA ILE A 38 -7.59 27.98 -8.40
C ILE A 38 -9.07 28.03 -8.78
N ILE A 39 -9.75 26.88 -8.81
CA ILE A 39 -11.15 26.76 -9.24
C ILE A 39 -12.13 27.06 -8.08
N LYS A 40 -11.81 26.68 -6.84
CA LYS A 40 -12.67 26.87 -5.65
C LYS A 40 -11.87 26.75 -4.35
N ALA A 41 -12.24 27.40 -3.25
CA ALA A 41 -11.68 27.16 -1.91
C ALA A 41 -12.79 27.04 -0.85
N ASP A 42 -12.57 26.26 0.20
CA ASP A 42 -13.54 25.98 1.28
C ASP A 42 -12.82 26.06 2.63
N MET A 43 -13.25 26.97 3.51
CA MET A 43 -12.59 27.30 4.78
C MET A 43 -12.84 26.31 5.93
N GLN A 44 -13.52 25.18 5.70
CA GLN A 44 -13.69 24.17 6.76
C GLN A 44 -12.35 23.53 7.17
N ARG A 45 -12.17 23.30 8.48
CA ARG A 45 -11.09 22.45 9.01
C ARG A 45 -11.33 21.01 8.54
N ILE A 46 -10.68 20.64 7.44
CA ILE A 46 -10.67 19.27 6.94
C ILE A 46 -9.21 18.83 6.77
N ASP A 47 -8.94 17.59 7.18
CA ASP A 47 -7.67 16.90 6.97
C ASP A 47 -7.24 16.92 5.50
N ALA A 48 -5.94 17.03 5.25
CA ALA A 48 -5.42 17.11 3.90
C ALA A 48 -5.50 15.76 3.17
N PHE A 49 -6.13 15.74 1.98
CA PHE A 49 -6.14 14.56 1.10
C PHE A 49 -5.92 14.94 -0.37
N CYS A 50 -5.30 14.03 -1.12
CA CYS A 50 -4.98 14.17 -2.53
C CYS A 50 -5.55 12.98 -3.31
N GLU A 51 -6.40 13.25 -4.29
CA GLU A 51 -7.04 12.23 -5.10
C GLU A 51 -6.32 12.12 -6.45
N LYS A 52 -5.55 11.02 -6.62
CA LYS A 52 -4.63 10.83 -7.76
C LYS A 52 -5.33 10.77 -9.14
N GLY A 53 -6.63 10.49 -9.18
CA GLY A 53 -7.39 10.38 -10.43
C GLY A 53 -8.05 11.68 -10.90
N ALA A 54 -8.29 12.63 -9.99
CA ALA A 54 -9.14 13.80 -10.25
C ALA A 54 -8.36 15.13 -10.31
N PHE A 55 -7.03 15.12 -10.11
CA PHE A 55 -6.19 16.32 -10.01
C PHE A 55 -6.68 17.31 -8.94
N LYS A 56 -7.08 16.78 -7.78
CA LYS A 56 -7.59 17.56 -6.63
C LYS A 56 -6.65 17.45 -5.42
N CYS A 57 -6.33 18.59 -4.81
CA CYS A 57 -5.59 18.68 -3.55
C CYS A 57 -6.40 19.49 -2.54
N HIS A 58 -6.64 18.93 -1.36
CA HIS A 58 -7.32 19.59 -0.24
C HIS A 58 -6.32 19.85 0.89
N ALA A 59 -6.20 21.10 1.36
CA ALA A 59 -5.38 21.44 2.53
C ALA A 59 -5.89 22.70 3.25
N GLY A 60 -6.23 22.58 4.54
CA GLY A 60 -6.34 23.71 5.47
C GLY A 60 -7.18 24.91 5.00
N GLY A 61 -8.30 24.67 4.32
CA GLY A 61 -9.14 25.75 3.81
C GLY A 61 -9.07 25.98 2.29
N VAL A 62 -8.22 25.23 1.56
CA VAL A 62 -7.96 25.46 0.12
C VAL A 62 -8.09 24.16 -0.68
N LEU A 63 -8.92 24.21 -1.72
CA LEU A 63 -9.06 23.17 -2.74
C LEU A 63 -8.35 23.66 -4.01
N ILE A 64 -7.50 22.84 -4.61
CA ILE A 64 -6.86 23.16 -5.89
C ILE A 64 -7.28 22.09 -6.90
N GLU A 65 -8.03 22.50 -7.94
CA GLU A 65 -8.47 21.66 -9.05
C GLU A 65 -7.93 22.22 -10.39
N GLY A 66 -7.64 21.36 -11.37
CA GLY A 66 -7.38 21.79 -12.77
C GLY A 66 -5.91 22.08 -13.15
N VAL A 67 -4.93 21.59 -12.39
CA VAL A 67 -3.51 21.78 -12.72
C VAL A 67 -3.13 20.94 -13.95
N LYS A 68 -2.78 21.59 -15.06
CA LYS A 68 -2.38 20.93 -16.32
C LYS A 68 -0.85 20.79 -16.39
N LEU A 69 -0.36 19.60 -16.06
CA LEU A 69 1.08 19.29 -16.08
C LEU A 69 1.55 18.91 -17.49
N SER A 70 2.49 19.68 -18.06
CA SER A 70 3.36 19.18 -19.12
C SER A 70 4.58 18.55 -18.46
N ILE A 71 4.72 17.23 -18.60
CA ILE A 71 5.86 16.49 -18.05
C ILE A 71 7.11 16.93 -18.81
N ALA A 72 8.04 17.62 -18.13
CA ALA A 72 9.38 17.81 -18.65
C ALA A 72 10.09 16.44 -18.63
N PRO A 73 10.60 15.93 -19.78
CA PRO A 73 11.03 14.53 -19.94
C PRO A 73 12.40 14.22 -19.29
N ARG A 74 12.83 14.98 -18.27
CA ARG A 74 14.23 15.01 -17.84
C ARG A 74 14.62 14.02 -16.75
N ARG A 75 13.73 13.17 -16.24
CA ARG A 75 14.15 12.07 -15.34
C ARG A 75 13.43 10.79 -15.70
N ALA A 76 14.21 9.78 -16.10
CA ALA A 76 13.79 8.40 -16.05
C ALA A 76 13.28 8.10 -14.63
N SER A 77 12.24 7.29 -14.52
CA SER A 77 11.60 6.91 -13.25
C SER A 77 12.64 6.49 -12.21
N GLU A 78 13.02 7.40 -11.30
CA GLU A 78 13.70 7.02 -10.08
C GLU A 78 12.69 6.18 -9.29
N GLU A 79 12.88 4.86 -9.28
CA GLU A 79 12.11 3.97 -8.42
C GLU A 79 12.33 4.44 -6.98
N THR A 80 11.24 4.83 -6.32
CA THR A 80 11.28 5.20 -4.91
C THR A 80 11.81 4.01 -4.12
N PRO A 81 12.87 4.16 -3.32
CA PRO A 81 13.40 3.05 -2.53
C PRO A 81 12.29 2.53 -1.61
N SER A 82 11.99 1.23 -1.70
CA SER A 82 11.06 0.60 -0.77
C SER A 82 11.79 0.31 0.53
N LEU A 83 11.26 0.88 1.62
CA LEU A 83 11.62 0.39 2.94
C LEU A 83 10.99 -1.00 3.09
N ASN A 84 11.76 -1.95 3.57
CA ASN A 84 11.29 -3.30 3.82
C ASN A 84 11.77 -3.72 5.21
N GLU A 85 10.90 -4.37 5.97
CA GLU A 85 11.20 -4.88 7.29
C GLU A 85 11.42 -6.39 7.24
N TYR A 86 12.46 -6.85 7.94
CA TYR A 86 12.62 -8.28 8.22
C TYR A 86 11.80 -8.65 9.45
N ARG A 87 10.69 -9.36 9.26
CA ARG A 87 9.86 -9.85 10.37
C ARG A 87 9.88 -11.37 10.46
N PHE A 88 9.65 -11.88 11.67
CA PHE A 88 9.31 -13.29 11.85
C PHE A 88 7.90 -13.52 11.33
N VAL A 89 7.73 -14.53 10.49
CA VAL A 89 6.44 -14.97 9.96
C VAL A 89 6.24 -16.44 10.33
N PRO A 90 5.22 -16.78 11.14
CA PRO A 90 4.91 -18.17 11.46
C PRO A 90 4.45 -18.91 10.20
N TYR A 91 4.79 -20.19 10.11
CA TYR A 91 4.35 -21.04 9.01
C TYR A 91 2.84 -21.28 9.05
N ILE A 92 2.31 -21.49 10.25
CA ILE A 92 0.88 -21.68 10.49
C ILE A 92 0.36 -20.41 11.15
N ASP A 93 -0.61 -19.77 10.50
CA ASP A 93 -1.22 -18.52 10.92
C ASP A 93 -2.72 -18.61 10.61
N SER A 94 -3.43 -19.17 11.59
CA SER A 94 -4.86 -19.48 11.53
C SER A 94 -5.74 -18.34 12.06
N GLU A 95 -5.15 -17.29 12.62
CA GLU A 95 -5.82 -16.20 13.34
C GLU A 95 -5.41 -14.81 12.84
N SER A 96 -5.18 -14.66 11.53
CA SER A 96 -4.84 -13.33 10.97
C SER A 96 -5.97 -12.30 11.12
N ALA A 97 -7.13 -12.69 11.67
CA ALA A 97 -8.30 -11.89 11.99
C ALA A 97 -8.10 -10.73 12.97
N GLN A 98 -6.93 -10.61 13.58
CA GLN A 98 -6.58 -9.49 14.43
C GLN A 98 -5.70 -8.43 13.73
N THR A 99 -5.37 -8.63 12.44
CA THR A 99 -4.53 -7.69 11.70
C THR A 99 -5.36 -6.56 11.08
N GLU A 100 -4.81 -5.34 11.01
CA GLU A 100 -5.44 -4.17 10.36
C GLU A 100 -5.95 -4.45 8.93
N ARG A 101 -5.34 -5.41 8.23
CA ARG A 101 -5.73 -5.86 6.89
C ARG A 101 -7.13 -6.46 6.81
N GLU A 102 -7.56 -7.12 7.88
CA GLU A 102 -8.84 -7.81 7.91
C GLU A 102 -10.01 -6.88 8.27
N VAL A 103 -9.73 -5.67 8.75
CA VAL A 103 -10.75 -4.65 9.03
C VAL A 103 -11.59 -4.38 7.77
N GLY A 104 -10.92 -4.19 6.62
CA GLY A 104 -11.63 -3.93 5.36
C GLY A 104 -12.40 -5.13 4.79
N VAL A 105 -12.00 -6.37 5.13
CA VAL A 105 -12.75 -7.58 4.76
C VAL A 105 -13.98 -7.73 5.66
N ARG A 106 -13.83 -7.49 6.97
CA ARG A 106 -14.92 -7.52 7.94
C ARG A 106 -15.97 -6.46 7.64
N GLU A 107 -15.55 -5.21 7.38
CA GLU A 107 -16.43 -4.13 6.95
C GLU A 107 -17.20 -4.51 5.67
N TYR A 108 -16.53 -5.12 4.69
CA TYR A 108 -17.18 -5.59 3.47
C TYR A 108 -18.23 -6.68 3.75
N VAL A 109 -17.95 -7.63 4.65
CA VAL A 109 -18.91 -8.67 5.07
C VAL A 109 -20.12 -8.06 5.76
N GLU A 110 -19.93 -7.09 6.65
CA GLU A 110 -20.99 -6.37 7.35
C GLU A 110 -21.88 -5.60 6.36
N VAL A 111 -21.27 -4.87 5.41
CA VAL A 111 -22.00 -4.16 4.35
C VAL A 111 -22.81 -5.12 3.48
N CYS A 112 -22.21 -6.21 2.99
CA CYS A 112 -22.94 -7.20 2.18
C CYS A 112 -24.09 -7.83 2.97
N SER A 113 -23.90 -8.12 4.26
CA SER A 113 -24.93 -8.70 5.11
C SER A 113 -26.09 -7.72 5.34
N SER A 114 -25.80 -6.43 5.55
CA SER A 114 -26.81 -5.39 5.69
C SER A 114 -27.64 -5.20 4.41
N VAL A 115 -27.01 -5.19 3.23
CA VAL A 115 -27.73 -5.12 1.95
C VAL A 115 -28.56 -6.39 1.70
N ALA A 116 -28.02 -7.57 2.01
CA ALA A 116 -28.77 -8.83 1.91
C ALA A 116 -30.03 -8.81 2.80
N ARG A 117 -29.94 -8.25 4.02
CA ARG A 117 -31.09 -8.08 4.91
C ARG A 117 -32.16 -7.17 4.32
N ARG A 118 -31.78 -6.02 3.73
CA ARG A 118 -32.73 -5.12 3.04
C ARG A 118 -33.44 -5.83 1.90
N VAL A 119 -32.72 -6.65 1.12
CA VAL A 119 -33.32 -7.45 0.04
C VAL A 119 -34.33 -8.44 0.60
N LEU A 120 -34.00 -9.10 1.71
CA LEU A 120 -34.89 -10.04 2.39
C LEU A 120 -36.18 -9.35 2.88
N GLU A 121 -36.06 -8.22 3.59
CA GLU A 121 -37.19 -7.42 4.10
C GLU A 121 -38.12 -6.94 2.99
N LEU A 122 -37.56 -6.46 1.86
CA LEU A 122 -38.34 -6.02 0.70
C LEU A 122 -39.05 -7.18 -0.02
N SER A 123 -38.47 -8.38 0.03
CA SER A 123 -38.99 -9.55 -0.68
C SER A 123 -40.08 -10.33 0.08
N GLY A 124 -40.21 -10.13 1.39
CA GLY A 124 -41.18 -10.85 2.24
C GLY A 124 -40.93 -12.37 2.34
N TRP A 125 -39.70 -12.83 2.13
CA TRP A 125 -39.35 -14.24 2.12
C TRP A 125 -39.13 -14.77 3.55
N GLU A 126 -40.01 -15.68 4.01
CA GLU A 126 -39.92 -16.30 5.34
C GLU A 126 -39.37 -17.73 5.23
N LYS A 127 -38.12 -17.93 5.66
CA LYS A 127 -37.57 -19.27 5.93
C LYS A 127 -36.87 -19.23 7.28
N GLU A 128 -37.47 -19.89 8.27
CA GLU A 128 -36.96 -19.98 9.64
C GLU A 128 -35.51 -20.52 9.63
N GLY A 129 -34.58 -19.79 10.28
CA GLY A 129 -33.16 -20.15 10.45
C GLY A 129 -32.13 -19.23 9.78
N ILE A 130 -32.42 -18.64 8.60
CA ILE A 130 -31.46 -17.72 7.92
C ILE A 130 -31.62 -16.28 8.43
N LEU A 131 -32.82 -15.95 8.90
CA LEU A 131 -33.13 -14.66 9.50
C LEU A 131 -32.29 -14.42 10.76
N GLU A 132 -32.07 -15.44 11.61
CA GLU A 132 -31.26 -15.32 12.82
C GLU A 132 -29.78 -15.01 12.51
N GLU A 133 -29.14 -15.73 11.56
CA GLU A 133 -27.75 -15.45 11.16
C GLU A 133 -27.55 -14.06 10.53
N LEU A 134 -28.55 -13.55 9.79
CA LEU A 134 -28.52 -12.20 9.24
C LEU A 134 -28.87 -11.12 10.28
N MET A 135 -29.68 -11.44 11.29
CA MET A 135 -30.05 -10.52 12.37
C MET A 135 -28.93 -10.38 13.43
N ASP A 136 -28.11 -11.40 13.62
CA ASP A 136 -26.94 -11.36 14.52
C ASP A 136 -25.75 -10.55 13.94
N ALA A 137 -25.75 -10.25 12.63
CA ALA A 137 -24.70 -9.46 12.00
C ALA A 137 -24.79 -7.98 12.39
N CYS A 138 -23.69 -7.39 12.86
CA CYS A 138 -23.61 -5.96 13.18
C CYS A 138 -23.96 -5.09 11.96
N ASP A 139 -24.81 -4.09 12.18
CA ASP A 139 -25.15 -3.11 11.14
C ASP A 139 -24.10 -2.00 11.05
N PRO A 140 -23.44 -1.84 9.90
CA PRO A 140 -22.56 -0.71 9.67
C PRO A 140 -23.38 0.60 9.55
N PRO A 141 -22.79 1.77 9.88
CA PRO A 141 -23.45 3.06 9.69
C PRO A 141 -23.91 3.26 8.24
N GLU A 142 -25.06 3.91 8.05
CA GLU A 142 -25.66 4.12 6.71
C GLU A 142 -24.70 4.81 5.71
N GLU A 143 -23.89 5.75 6.20
CA GLU A 143 -22.88 6.45 5.42
C GLU A 143 -21.82 5.50 4.83
N VAL A 144 -21.46 4.43 5.56
CA VAL A 144 -20.49 3.41 5.11
C VAL A 144 -21.13 2.56 4.01
N VAL A 145 -22.38 2.14 4.20
CA VAL A 145 -23.12 1.36 3.19
C VAL A 145 -23.25 2.15 1.89
N LEU A 146 -23.66 3.42 1.96
CA LEU A 146 -23.80 4.29 0.79
C LEU A 146 -22.46 4.50 0.08
N ARG A 147 -21.38 4.75 0.83
CA ARG A 147 -20.03 4.87 0.26
C ARG A 147 -19.64 3.64 -0.55
N HIS A 148 -19.90 2.44 -0.03
CA HIS A 148 -19.60 1.19 -0.72
C HIS A 148 -20.48 0.95 -1.95
N LEU A 149 -21.75 1.35 -1.92
CA LEU A 149 -22.66 1.25 -3.06
C LEU A 149 -22.30 2.23 -4.18
N ASP A 150 -21.93 3.47 -3.85
CA ASP A 150 -21.55 4.50 -4.81
C ASP A 150 -20.18 4.25 -5.46
N SER A 151 -19.27 3.58 -4.72
CA SER A 151 -17.91 3.28 -5.16
C SER A 151 -17.66 1.80 -5.44
N ALA A 152 -18.72 1.01 -5.71
CA ALA A 152 -18.63 -0.43 -5.86
C ALA A 152 -17.65 -0.83 -6.97
N ALA A 153 -16.43 -1.22 -6.56
CA ALA A 153 -15.34 -1.56 -7.45
C ALA A 153 -15.59 -2.89 -8.19
N GLU A 154 -14.83 -3.14 -9.26
CA GLU A 154 -14.96 -4.37 -10.05
C GLU A 154 -14.75 -5.65 -9.21
N ASN A 155 -13.95 -5.59 -8.15
CA ASN A 155 -13.70 -6.70 -7.22
C ASN A 155 -14.78 -6.84 -6.11
N GLN A 156 -15.87 -6.08 -6.13
CA GLN A 156 -16.99 -6.21 -5.18
C GLN A 156 -18.20 -6.87 -5.86
N GLY A 157 -18.00 -8.05 -6.44
CA GLY A 157 -19.02 -8.78 -7.21
C GLY A 157 -20.25 -9.17 -6.38
N LEU A 158 -20.06 -9.59 -5.13
CA LEU A 158 -21.15 -9.95 -4.22
C LEU A 158 -22.04 -8.74 -3.90
N LEU A 159 -21.44 -7.60 -3.56
CA LEU A 159 -22.19 -6.38 -3.27
C LEU A 159 -22.96 -5.88 -4.49
N ARG A 160 -22.33 -5.88 -5.67
CA ARG A 160 -23.00 -5.48 -6.93
C ARG A 160 -24.21 -6.37 -7.24
N LEU A 161 -24.10 -7.68 -6.99
CA LEU A 161 -25.20 -8.63 -7.14
C LEU A 161 -26.35 -8.30 -6.18
N LEU A 162 -26.04 -8.08 -4.90
CA LEU A 162 -27.05 -7.74 -3.88
C LEU A 162 -27.74 -6.39 -4.15
N ALA A 163 -26.97 -5.38 -4.56
CA ALA A 163 -27.51 -4.07 -4.95
C ALA A 163 -28.43 -4.16 -6.17
N ALA A 164 -28.08 -5.00 -7.16
CA ALA A 164 -28.94 -5.26 -8.32
C ALA A 164 -30.27 -5.91 -7.90
N PHE A 165 -30.28 -6.77 -6.88
CA PHE A 165 -31.52 -7.34 -6.33
C PHE A 165 -32.34 -6.33 -5.57
N GLN A 166 -31.72 -5.48 -4.75
CA GLN A 166 -32.42 -4.43 -4.02
C GLN A 166 -33.24 -3.53 -4.96
N ASN A 167 -32.69 -3.22 -6.14
CA ASN A 167 -33.38 -2.44 -7.17
C ASN A 167 -34.48 -3.21 -7.93
N ARG A 168 -34.53 -4.55 -7.83
CA ARG A 168 -35.46 -5.43 -8.55
C ARG A 168 -36.47 -6.15 -7.64
N ALA A 169 -36.40 -5.96 -6.33
CA ALA A 169 -37.10 -6.75 -5.29
C ALA A 169 -38.63 -6.60 -5.23
N ASN A 170 -39.28 -5.99 -6.23
CA ASN A 170 -40.75 -5.81 -6.26
C ASN A 170 -41.53 -7.00 -6.86
N SER A 171 -40.88 -8.15 -7.14
CA SER A 171 -41.54 -9.27 -7.84
C SER A 171 -41.66 -10.52 -6.99
N SER A 172 -42.79 -11.23 -7.12
CA SER A 172 -43.09 -12.54 -6.53
C SER A 172 -42.19 -13.69 -7.02
N ALA A 173 -41.08 -13.39 -7.71
CA ALA A 173 -40.19 -14.34 -8.37
C ALA A 173 -38.71 -14.09 -7.99
N LEU A 174 -38.42 -13.96 -6.69
CA LEU A 174 -37.06 -13.74 -6.16
C LEU A 174 -36.10 -14.86 -6.59
N ALA A 175 -36.50 -16.13 -6.45
CA ALA A 175 -35.64 -17.28 -6.74
C ALA A 175 -35.18 -17.35 -8.21
N SER A 176 -36.07 -17.11 -9.18
CA SER A 176 -35.72 -17.13 -10.61
C SER A 176 -34.88 -15.92 -11.00
N THR A 177 -35.12 -14.77 -10.37
CA THR A 177 -34.30 -13.55 -10.55
C THR A 177 -32.88 -13.77 -10.02
N VAL A 178 -32.75 -14.41 -8.86
CA VAL A 178 -31.45 -14.78 -8.29
C VAL A 178 -30.73 -15.77 -9.19
N GLN A 179 -31.41 -16.80 -9.70
CA GLN A 179 -30.81 -17.77 -10.61
C GLN A 179 -30.28 -17.15 -11.90
N SER A 180 -31.08 -16.30 -12.57
CA SER A 180 -30.67 -15.62 -13.80
C SER A 180 -29.52 -14.64 -13.56
N ALA A 181 -29.54 -13.90 -12.45
CA ALA A 181 -28.44 -12.99 -12.13
C ALA A 181 -27.16 -13.78 -11.74
N MET A 182 -27.27 -14.88 -11.01
CA MET A 182 -26.09 -15.68 -10.66
C MET A 182 -25.41 -16.30 -11.89
N SER A 183 -26.15 -16.66 -12.94
CA SER A 183 -25.52 -17.11 -14.19
C SER A 183 -24.72 -16.00 -14.88
N ASP A 184 -25.21 -14.77 -14.84
CA ASP A 184 -24.56 -13.61 -15.44
C ASP A 184 -23.34 -13.15 -14.64
N TRP A 185 -23.35 -13.36 -13.31
CA TRP A 185 -22.36 -12.84 -12.36
C TRP A 185 -21.38 -13.88 -11.83
N LYS A 186 -21.44 -15.13 -12.30
CA LYS A 186 -20.58 -16.24 -11.84
C LYS A 186 -19.08 -15.94 -11.93
N ARG A 187 -18.65 -15.20 -12.96
CA ARG A 187 -17.25 -14.78 -13.16
C ARG A 187 -16.81 -13.70 -12.18
N ASP A 188 -17.68 -12.71 -11.95
CA ASP A 188 -17.41 -11.58 -11.06
C ASP A 188 -17.38 -12.02 -9.60
N PHE A 189 -18.21 -13.00 -9.23
CA PHE A 189 -18.19 -13.61 -7.91
C PHE A 189 -16.83 -14.27 -7.59
N GLN A 190 -16.22 -14.95 -8.56
CA GLN A 190 -14.91 -15.61 -8.37
C GLN A 190 -13.77 -14.60 -8.17
N ARG A 191 -13.91 -13.39 -8.73
CA ARG A 191 -12.98 -12.27 -8.54
C ARG A 191 -13.35 -11.38 -7.35
N ASP A 192 -14.40 -11.74 -6.60
CA ASP A 192 -14.84 -10.97 -5.45
C ASP A 192 -13.74 -10.87 -4.38
N ARG A 193 -13.74 -9.76 -3.64
CA ARG A 193 -12.82 -9.46 -2.56
C ARG A 193 -12.76 -10.59 -1.53
N LEU A 194 -13.86 -11.29 -1.25
CA LEU A 194 -13.88 -12.43 -0.32
C LEU A 194 -13.07 -13.63 -0.82
N ASN A 195 -13.02 -13.85 -2.14
CA ASN A 195 -12.25 -14.94 -2.75
C ASN A 195 -10.79 -14.57 -2.98
N THR A 196 -10.49 -13.27 -3.09
CA THR A 196 -9.15 -12.75 -3.40
C THR A 196 -8.43 -12.12 -2.20
N ALA A 197 -9.06 -12.03 -1.02
CA ALA A 197 -8.54 -11.37 0.17
C ALA A 197 -7.16 -11.89 0.66
N LEU A 198 -6.83 -13.16 0.37
CA LEU A 198 -5.53 -13.73 0.74
C LEU A 198 -4.50 -13.66 -0.40
N PHE A 199 -4.86 -13.12 -1.57
CA PHE A 199 -3.96 -13.02 -2.73
C PHE A 199 -3.12 -11.73 -2.70
N ASP A 200 -3.26 -10.92 -1.66
CA ASP A 200 -2.40 -9.78 -1.39
C ASP A 200 -0.95 -10.21 -1.11
N GLU A 201 -0.04 -9.23 -1.09
CA GLU A 201 1.40 -9.45 -0.96
C GLU A 201 1.72 -10.34 0.24
N ASP A 202 1.38 -9.96 1.46
CA ASP A 202 1.84 -10.70 2.63
C ASP A 202 1.39 -12.18 2.68
N PRO A 203 0.10 -12.56 2.67
CA PRO A 203 -0.27 -13.96 2.89
C PRO A 203 0.28 -14.87 1.78
N LEU A 204 0.17 -14.43 0.52
CA LEU A 204 0.58 -15.21 -0.62
C LEU A 204 2.10 -15.21 -0.81
N ARG A 205 2.76 -14.04 -0.76
CA ARG A 205 4.23 -13.92 -0.94
C ARG A 205 4.97 -14.69 0.14
N HIS A 206 4.51 -14.67 1.40
CA HIS A 206 5.16 -15.44 2.46
C HIS A 206 5.20 -16.95 2.14
N LEU A 207 4.13 -17.51 1.58
CA LEU A 207 4.12 -18.92 1.18
C LEU A 207 4.98 -19.17 -0.07
N LEU A 208 4.95 -18.26 -1.05
CA LEU A 208 5.80 -18.36 -2.24
C LEU A 208 7.30 -18.25 -1.89
N ASP A 209 7.67 -17.38 -0.94
CA ASP A 209 9.03 -17.26 -0.43
C ASP A 209 9.53 -18.56 0.19
N VAL A 210 8.65 -19.31 0.89
CA VAL A 210 8.99 -20.66 1.38
C VAL A 210 9.30 -21.60 0.22
N VAL A 211 8.52 -21.55 -0.87
CA VAL A 211 8.78 -22.37 -2.06
C VAL A 211 10.12 -21.99 -2.70
N VAL A 212 10.37 -20.70 -2.94
CA VAL A 212 11.61 -20.19 -3.54
C VAL A 212 12.81 -20.54 -2.66
N GLU A 213 12.69 -20.32 -1.35
CA GLU A 213 13.72 -20.69 -0.39
C GLU A 213 14.01 -22.18 -0.44
N ASN A 214 13.02 -23.05 -0.62
CA ASN A 214 13.23 -24.49 -0.60
C ASN A 214 13.54 -25.11 -1.96
N THR A 215 13.57 -24.29 -3.01
CA THR A 215 13.90 -24.71 -4.37
C THR A 215 15.36 -24.38 -4.67
N SER A 216 16.13 -25.37 -5.13
CA SER A 216 17.55 -25.22 -5.42
C SER A 216 17.85 -24.59 -6.79
N VAL A 217 16.83 -24.39 -7.63
CA VAL A 217 17.02 -24.14 -9.06
C VAL A 217 17.00 -22.64 -9.36
N LYS A 218 17.90 -22.19 -10.25
CA LYS A 218 17.77 -20.90 -10.98
C LYS A 218 16.47 -20.80 -11.80
N LYS A 219 15.67 -21.87 -11.87
CA LYS A 219 14.49 -22.04 -12.70
C LYS A 219 13.36 -22.77 -11.97
N LEU A 220 12.25 -22.08 -11.69
CA LEU A 220 11.07 -22.66 -11.04
C LEU A 220 9.99 -22.94 -12.09
N ARG A 221 9.53 -24.20 -12.20
CA ARG A 221 8.37 -24.55 -13.04
C ARG A 221 7.10 -24.46 -12.20
N VAL A 222 6.21 -23.55 -12.58
CA VAL A 222 4.93 -23.33 -11.92
C VAL A 222 3.81 -23.83 -12.83
N LEU A 223 2.92 -24.66 -12.30
CA LEU A 223 1.73 -25.14 -12.98
C LEU A 223 0.49 -24.69 -12.20
N GLU A 224 -0.30 -23.81 -12.80
CA GLU A 224 -1.59 -23.40 -12.24
C GLU A 224 -2.72 -24.14 -12.94
N MET A 225 -3.60 -24.74 -12.14
CA MET A 225 -4.68 -25.60 -12.64
C MET A 225 -6.03 -24.95 -12.38
N ALA A 226 -6.70 -24.52 -13.44
CA ALA A 226 -8.06 -24.03 -13.35
C ALA A 226 -9.05 -25.19 -13.28
N THR A 227 -9.78 -25.28 -12.18
CA THR A 227 -10.74 -26.36 -11.91
C THR A 227 -12.09 -26.15 -12.59
N SER A 228 -12.35 -24.94 -13.10
CA SER A 228 -13.56 -24.60 -13.85
C SER A 228 -13.29 -23.50 -14.86
N GLU A 229 -14.19 -23.31 -15.83
CA GLU A 229 -14.09 -22.25 -16.85
C GLU A 229 -14.17 -20.82 -16.27
N SER A 230 -14.64 -20.67 -15.03
CA SER A 230 -14.80 -19.38 -14.35
C SER A 230 -13.79 -19.18 -13.21
N CYS A 231 -12.75 -20.02 -13.13
CA CYS A 231 -11.75 -19.99 -12.06
C CYS A 231 -11.02 -18.63 -12.03
N CYS A 232 -10.85 -18.06 -10.83
CA CYS A 232 -9.95 -16.91 -10.65
C CYS A 232 -8.50 -17.40 -10.75
N LEU A 233 -7.75 -16.88 -11.71
CA LEU A 233 -6.33 -17.20 -11.87
C LEU A 233 -5.47 -16.27 -11.00
N MET A 234 -4.49 -16.86 -10.31
CA MET A 234 -3.47 -16.18 -9.52
C MET A 234 -2.19 -15.91 -10.33
N ALA A 235 -2.15 -16.33 -11.61
CA ALA A 235 -0.96 -16.37 -12.45
C ALA A 235 -0.13 -15.09 -12.45
N ARG A 236 -0.78 -13.95 -12.66
CA ARG A 236 -0.11 -12.65 -12.72
C ARG A 236 0.46 -12.24 -11.37
N THR A 237 -0.33 -12.36 -10.32
CA THR A 237 0.05 -12.02 -8.94
C THR A 237 1.21 -12.88 -8.46
N VAL A 238 1.10 -14.20 -8.64
CA VAL A 238 2.17 -15.15 -8.29
C VAL A 238 3.45 -14.85 -9.07
N CYS A 239 3.36 -14.61 -10.38
CA CYS A 239 4.52 -14.25 -11.19
C CYS A 239 5.19 -12.97 -10.68
N SER A 240 4.41 -11.93 -10.37
CA SER A 240 4.96 -10.69 -9.81
C SER A 240 5.66 -10.89 -8.47
N PHE A 241 5.08 -11.68 -7.56
CA PHE A 241 5.68 -11.94 -6.25
C PHE A 241 6.92 -12.81 -6.34
N LEU A 242 6.95 -13.82 -7.22
CA LEU A 242 8.15 -14.64 -7.44
C LEU A 242 9.32 -13.80 -7.97
N CYS A 243 9.05 -12.84 -8.88
CA CYS A 243 10.06 -11.88 -9.35
C CYS A 243 10.61 -11.00 -8.22
N LEU A 244 9.75 -10.56 -7.29
CA LEU A 244 10.17 -9.80 -6.10
C LEU A 244 10.94 -10.64 -5.08
N SER A 245 10.66 -11.95 -5.03
CA SER A 245 11.27 -12.88 -4.07
C SER A 245 12.73 -13.18 -4.40
N ASN A 246 13.05 -13.32 -5.69
CA ASN A 246 14.43 -13.56 -6.13
C ASN A 246 14.63 -13.10 -7.58
N ILE A 247 15.42 -12.02 -7.78
CA ILE A 247 15.69 -11.40 -9.08
C ILE A 247 16.38 -12.38 -10.06
N LEU A 248 17.12 -13.37 -9.56
CA LEU A 248 17.83 -14.35 -10.38
C LEU A 248 16.97 -15.58 -10.73
N LEU A 249 15.72 -15.64 -10.24
CA LEU A 249 14.82 -16.75 -10.49
C LEU A 249 14.15 -16.62 -11.86
N ASN A 250 14.36 -17.61 -12.72
CA ASN A 250 13.61 -17.74 -13.95
C ASN A 250 12.34 -18.57 -13.72
N THR A 251 11.15 -18.02 -13.95
CA THR A 251 9.89 -18.73 -13.74
C THR A 251 9.30 -19.21 -15.07
N ASP A 252 9.22 -20.54 -15.23
CA ASP A 252 8.45 -21.15 -16.33
C ASP A 252 7.01 -21.36 -15.85
N TYR A 253 6.12 -20.43 -16.21
CA TYR A 253 4.72 -20.48 -15.82
C TYR A 253 3.87 -21.22 -16.86
N THR A 254 3.06 -22.17 -16.42
CA THR A 254 2.10 -22.89 -17.26
C THR A 254 0.71 -22.83 -16.65
N VAL A 255 -0.29 -22.42 -17.43
CA VAL A 255 -1.70 -22.41 -17.03
C VAL A 255 -2.42 -23.55 -17.73
N ALA A 256 -3.00 -24.47 -16.96
CA ALA A 256 -3.86 -25.53 -17.46
C ALA A 256 -5.33 -25.11 -17.28
N HIS A 257 -6.07 -24.92 -18.39
CA HIS A 257 -7.43 -24.38 -18.37
C HIS A 257 -8.39 -25.23 -19.23
N PRO A 258 -9.67 -25.44 -18.81
CA PRO A 258 -10.66 -26.18 -19.62
C PRO A 258 -11.00 -25.54 -20.95
N SER A 259 -11.04 -24.20 -20.97
CA SER A 259 -11.36 -23.39 -22.16
C SER A 259 -10.33 -22.27 -22.36
N PRO A 260 -9.10 -22.58 -22.83
CA PRO A 260 -8.04 -21.58 -23.01
C PRO A 260 -8.44 -20.36 -23.84
N GLU A 261 -9.36 -20.53 -24.78
CA GLU A 261 -9.90 -19.49 -25.67
C GLU A 261 -10.64 -18.36 -24.93
N LYS A 262 -11.06 -18.58 -23.68
CA LYS A 262 -11.74 -17.57 -22.86
C LYS A 262 -10.77 -16.66 -22.07
N LEU A 263 -9.48 -17.02 -22.04
CA LEU A 263 -8.47 -16.27 -21.28
C LEU A 263 -8.04 -15.02 -22.05
N THR A 264 -7.95 -13.90 -21.33
CA THR A 264 -7.48 -12.63 -21.88
C THR A 264 -6.01 -12.37 -21.55
N SER A 265 -5.40 -11.36 -22.17
CA SER A 265 -4.05 -10.90 -21.82
C SER A 265 -3.95 -10.30 -20.41
N GLU A 266 -5.09 -10.04 -19.76
CA GLU A 266 -5.13 -9.59 -18.36
C GLU A 266 -4.98 -10.76 -17.38
N ASP A 267 -5.50 -11.94 -17.75
CA ASP A 267 -5.55 -13.13 -16.89
C ASP A 267 -4.21 -13.88 -16.82
N VAL A 268 -3.39 -13.80 -17.87
CA VAL A 268 -2.19 -14.63 -18.04
C VAL A 268 -0.95 -13.74 -18.21
N PRO A 269 0.15 -13.98 -17.46
CA PRO A 269 1.37 -13.18 -17.61
C PRO A 269 2.04 -13.42 -18.97
N GLN A 270 2.76 -12.40 -19.46
CA GLN A 270 3.48 -12.49 -20.74
C GLN A 270 4.52 -13.61 -20.70
N GLY A 271 4.50 -14.50 -21.71
CA GLY A 271 5.42 -15.63 -21.83
C GLY A 271 4.98 -16.92 -21.14
N ALA A 272 3.85 -16.94 -20.43
CA ALA A 272 3.30 -18.17 -19.87
C ALA A 272 2.74 -19.10 -20.95
N LYS A 273 2.90 -20.41 -20.75
CA LYS A 273 2.34 -21.44 -21.62
C LYS A 273 0.90 -21.75 -21.19
N ILE A 274 0.01 -21.96 -22.16
CA ILE A 274 -1.38 -22.32 -21.88
C ILE A 274 -1.65 -23.71 -22.45
N ILE A 275 -2.23 -24.59 -21.65
CA ILE A 275 -2.55 -25.97 -22.03
C ILE A 275 -4.03 -26.23 -21.76
N THR A 276 -4.70 -26.90 -22.71
CA THR A 276 -6.08 -27.35 -22.52
C THR A 276 -6.10 -28.55 -21.57
N TRP A 277 -6.88 -28.48 -20.50
CA TRP A 277 -7.03 -29.58 -19.56
C TRP A 277 -8.43 -29.64 -18.96
N ASN A 278 -8.95 -30.86 -18.75
CA ASN A 278 -10.23 -31.10 -18.09
C ASN A 278 -10.07 -32.25 -17.07
N GLN A 279 -10.78 -32.15 -15.94
CA GLN A 279 -10.83 -33.15 -14.87
C GLN A 279 -11.28 -34.54 -15.35
N ILE A 280 -12.07 -34.61 -16.43
CA ILE A 280 -12.71 -35.86 -16.91
C ILE A 280 -11.83 -36.62 -17.93
N SER A 281 -11.11 -35.90 -18.80
CA SER A 281 -10.29 -36.51 -19.84
C SER A 281 -8.85 -36.69 -19.36
N ALA A 282 -8.63 -37.68 -18.50
CA ALA A 282 -7.33 -38.05 -17.95
C ALA A 282 -6.42 -38.75 -19.00
N SER A 283 -6.18 -38.14 -20.16
CA SER A 283 -5.06 -38.58 -21.01
C SER A 283 -3.77 -38.06 -20.39
N LYS A 284 -3.02 -38.97 -19.76
CA LYS A 284 -1.72 -38.78 -19.05
C LYS A 284 -0.59 -38.04 -19.81
N SER A 285 -0.80 -37.54 -21.03
CA SER A 285 0.30 -37.20 -21.95
C SER A 285 0.59 -35.72 -22.18
N GLN A 286 -0.08 -34.75 -21.52
CA GLN A 286 0.08 -33.33 -21.86
C GLN A 286 0.46 -32.37 -20.71
N LEU A 287 0.40 -32.77 -19.44
CA LEU A 287 0.74 -31.86 -18.34
C LEU A 287 2.22 -31.97 -17.95
N PRO A 288 2.96 -30.85 -17.85
CA PRO A 288 4.37 -30.88 -17.48
C PRO A 288 4.56 -31.14 -15.99
N GLU A 289 5.67 -31.81 -15.64
CA GLU A 289 6.11 -31.89 -14.25
C GLU A 289 6.49 -30.50 -13.70
N ALA A 290 5.97 -30.16 -12.53
CA ALA A 290 6.15 -28.86 -11.89
C ALA A 290 6.86 -28.95 -10.53
N ASP A 291 7.51 -27.85 -10.14
CA ASP A 291 8.10 -27.64 -8.81
C ASP A 291 7.07 -27.05 -7.84
N LEU A 292 6.16 -26.22 -8.36
CA LEU A 292 5.02 -25.65 -7.64
C LEU A 292 3.74 -25.87 -8.46
N ILE A 293 2.73 -26.46 -7.84
CA ILE A 293 1.38 -26.58 -8.40
C ILE A 293 0.44 -25.66 -7.63
N ILE A 294 -0.36 -24.87 -8.33
CA ILE A 294 -1.32 -23.92 -7.74
C ILE A 294 -2.73 -24.36 -8.11
N ILE A 295 -3.60 -24.47 -7.10
CA ILE A 295 -4.94 -25.01 -7.24
C ILE A 295 -5.91 -24.12 -6.47
N TRP A 296 -6.99 -23.73 -7.15
CA TRP A 296 -8.15 -23.15 -6.50
C TRP A 296 -9.27 -24.21 -6.42
N LEU A 297 -9.64 -24.57 -5.20
CA LEU A 297 -10.62 -25.61 -4.92
C LEU A 297 -12.03 -25.15 -5.33
N PRO A 298 -12.72 -25.89 -6.23
CA PRO A 298 -14.01 -25.46 -6.74
C PRO A 298 -15.10 -25.60 -5.67
N THR A 299 -16.08 -24.70 -5.74
CA THR A 299 -17.22 -24.64 -4.82
C THR A 299 -18.31 -25.69 -5.09
N THR A 300 -18.18 -26.64 -6.03
CA THR A 300 -19.36 -27.41 -6.47
C THR A 300 -19.27 -28.93 -6.53
N GLU A 301 -18.12 -29.61 -6.54
CA GLU A 301 -18.12 -31.08 -6.75
C GLU A 301 -16.91 -31.81 -6.12
N LYS A 302 -17.13 -32.43 -4.94
CA LYS A 302 -16.12 -33.18 -4.18
C LYS A 302 -15.56 -34.41 -4.90
N GLU A 303 -16.41 -35.18 -5.58
CA GLU A 303 -16.03 -36.43 -6.26
C GLU A 303 -14.99 -36.22 -7.36
N ARG A 304 -15.10 -35.12 -8.13
CA ARG A 304 -14.12 -34.79 -9.18
C ARG A 304 -12.77 -34.37 -8.60
N PHE A 305 -12.77 -33.79 -7.40
CA PHE A 305 -11.56 -33.39 -6.72
C PHE A 305 -10.78 -34.60 -6.19
N GLU A 306 -11.47 -35.62 -5.66
CA GLU A 306 -10.82 -36.87 -5.22
C GLU A 306 -10.12 -37.60 -6.38
N LEU A 307 -10.76 -37.71 -7.55
CA LEU A 307 -10.14 -38.26 -8.77
C LEU A 307 -8.90 -37.49 -9.22
N PHE A 308 -8.89 -36.17 -8.99
CA PHE A 308 -7.75 -35.33 -9.30
C PHE A 308 -6.58 -35.57 -8.33
N LEU A 309 -6.85 -35.74 -7.03
CA LEU A 309 -5.83 -36.01 -6.02
C LEU A 309 -5.06 -37.31 -6.30
N GLU A 310 -5.70 -38.32 -6.89
CA GLU A 310 -5.03 -39.55 -7.33
C GLU A 310 -3.95 -39.30 -8.39
N GLN A 311 -4.12 -38.27 -9.23
CA GLN A 311 -3.19 -37.94 -10.32
C GLN A 311 -2.09 -36.98 -9.88
N LEU A 312 -2.36 -36.14 -8.87
CA LEU A 312 -1.47 -35.08 -8.42
C LEU A 312 -0.02 -35.55 -8.12
N PRO A 313 0.24 -36.70 -7.46
CA PRO A 313 1.61 -37.16 -7.22
C PRO A 313 2.43 -37.39 -8.49
N THR A 314 1.78 -37.69 -9.62
CA THR A 314 2.46 -37.95 -10.91
C THR A 314 2.92 -36.66 -11.61
N MET A 315 2.28 -35.54 -11.29
CA MET A 315 2.59 -34.22 -11.86
C MET A 315 3.63 -33.46 -11.03
N CYS A 316 3.83 -33.89 -9.79
CA CYS A 316 4.77 -33.33 -8.83
C CYS A 316 6.15 -33.97 -8.97
N LYS A 317 7.17 -33.16 -9.22
CA LYS A 317 8.57 -33.56 -9.02
C LYS A 317 8.84 -34.01 -7.59
N ASN A 318 10.01 -34.60 -7.39
CA ASN A 318 10.54 -34.87 -6.05
C ASN A 318 10.61 -33.57 -5.23
N LYS A 319 10.02 -33.58 -4.03
CA LYS A 319 9.95 -32.44 -3.10
C LYS A 319 9.17 -31.21 -3.60
N ALA A 320 8.30 -31.39 -4.61
CA ALA A 320 7.43 -30.32 -5.11
C ALA A 320 6.47 -29.78 -4.04
N PHE A 321 6.01 -28.55 -4.26
CA PHE A 321 5.03 -27.86 -3.45
C PHE A 321 3.68 -27.78 -4.16
N VAL A 322 2.61 -27.76 -3.37
CA VAL A 322 1.24 -27.55 -3.82
C VAL A 322 0.64 -26.42 -2.99
N LEU A 323 0.26 -25.33 -3.64
CA LEU A 323 -0.45 -24.22 -3.03
C LEU A 323 -1.94 -24.37 -3.33
N VAL A 324 -2.74 -24.44 -2.28
CA VAL A 324 -4.19 -24.66 -2.37
C VAL A 324 -4.89 -23.46 -1.76
N ALA A 325 -5.78 -22.84 -2.54
CA ALA A 325 -6.66 -21.77 -2.10
C ALA A 325 -8.11 -22.27 -2.02
N HIS A 326 -8.79 -22.02 -0.91
CA HIS A 326 -10.19 -22.42 -0.74
C HIS A 326 -10.98 -21.55 0.25
N ARG A 327 -12.30 -21.69 0.22
CA ARG A 327 -13.23 -21.12 1.21
C ARG A 327 -13.47 -22.09 2.36
N THR A 328 -13.29 -21.62 3.59
CA THR A 328 -13.51 -22.39 4.83
C THR A 328 -14.91 -22.20 5.40
N ARG A 329 -15.51 -21.03 5.16
CA ARG A 329 -16.83 -20.66 5.68
C ARG A 329 -17.56 -19.70 4.74
N LEU A 330 -18.88 -19.76 4.73
CA LEU A 330 -19.75 -18.80 4.04
C LEU A 330 -20.08 -17.61 4.95
N THR A 331 -20.20 -16.44 4.34
CA THR A 331 -20.74 -15.23 4.99
C THR A 331 -22.28 -15.30 5.07
N PRO A 332 -22.92 -14.53 5.97
CA PRO A 332 -24.39 -14.50 6.05
C PRO A 332 -25.07 -14.17 4.71
N ALA A 333 -24.49 -13.24 3.95
CA ALA A 333 -24.96 -12.91 2.60
C ALA A 333 -24.83 -14.07 1.59
N GLU A 334 -23.73 -14.85 1.63
CA GLU A 334 -23.56 -16.04 0.80
C GLU A 334 -24.53 -17.16 1.20
N THR A 335 -24.77 -17.35 2.51
CA THR A 335 -25.77 -18.31 3.03
C THR A 335 -27.17 -17.96 2.54
N PHE A 336 -27.53 -16.68 2.58
CA PHE A 336 -28.79 -16.17 2.01
C PHE A 336 -28.92 -16.51 0.53
N LEU A 337 -27.90 -16.19 -0.28
CA LEU A 337 -27.91 -16.49 -1.72
C LEU A 337 -28.00 -17.99 -1.99
N SER A 338 -27.34 -18.83 -1.19
CA SER A 338 -27.42 -20.29 -1.33
C SER A 338 -28.83 -20.80 -1.09
N ALA A 339 -29.50 -20.25 -0.08
CA ALA A 339 -30.84 -20.67 0.31
C ALA A 339 -31.93 -20.23 -0.66
N VAL A 340 -31.76 -19.06 -1.30
CA VAL A 340 -32.72 -18.51 -2.28
C VAL A 340 -32.45 -19.02 -3.70
N GLY A 341 -31.18 -19.17 -4.10
CA GLY A 341 -30.76 -19.34 -5.49
C GLY A 341 -30.66 -20.77 -6.02
N VAL A 342 -30.89 -21.82 -5.21
CA VAL A 342 -30.63 -23.25 -5.57
C VAL A 342 -29.14 -23.53 -5.90
N VAL A 343 -28.25 -22.56 -5.71
CA VAL A 343 -26.80 -22.72 -5.90
C VAL A 343 -26.17 -23.21 -4.60
N LYS A 344 -25.53 -24.37 -4.65
CA LYS A 344 -24.75 -24.91 -3.52
C LYS A 344 -23.35 -24.31 -3.54
N PHE A 345 -22.97 -23.59 -2.49
CA PHE A 345 -21.58 -23.28 -2.24
C PHE A 345 -20.98 -24.39 -1.37
N SER A 346 -19.89 -24.98 -1.82
CA SER A 346 -19.11 -25.94 -1.03
C SER A 346 -17.98 -25.17 -0.35
N VAL A 347 -17.86 -25.38 0.95
CA VAL A 347 -16.74 -24.92 1.76
C VAL A 347 -16.09 -26.15 2.36
N TYR A 348 -14.77 -26.09 2.54
CA TYR A 348 -13.99 -27.19 3.08
C TYR A 348 -13.22 -26.68 4.30
N PRO A 349 -13.43 -27.27 5.49
CA PRO A 349 -12.59 -26.99 6.64
C PRO A 349 -11.12 -27.32 6.34
N VAL A 350 -10.20 -26.57 6.93
CA VAL A 350 -8.75 -26.75 6.74
C VAL A 350 -8.33 -28.19 7.04
N ASP A 351 -8.83 -28.77 8.14
CA ASP A 351 -8.49 -30.13 8.58
C ASP A 351 -8.92 -31.21 7.57
N GLU A 352 -10.07 -31.00 6.90
CA GLU A 352 -10.55 -31.92 5.87
C GLU A 352 -9.62 -31.88 4.65
N VAL A 353 -9.23 -30.69 4.21
CA VAL A 353 -8.31 -30.52 3.08
C VAL A 353 -6.93 -31.06 3.41
N GLU A 354 -6.39 -30.75 4.59
CA GLU A 354 -5.12 -31.32 5.03
C GLU A 354 -5.15 -32.85 5.03
N SER A 355 -6.21 -33.46 5.56
CA SER A 355 -6.38 -34.91 5.60
C SER A 355 -6.44 -35.54 4.21
N MET A 356 -7.14 -34.90 3.26
CA MET A 356 -7.22 -35.35 1.86
C MET A 356 -5.86 -35.36 1.17
N PHE A 357 -5.02 -34.33 1.40
CA PHE A 357 -3.67 -34.28 0.84
C PHE A 357 -2.71 -35.21 1.58
N HIS A 358 -2.89 -35.40 2.89
CA HIS A 358 -2.10 -36.30 3.71
C HIS A 358 -2.19 -37.76 3.24
N SER A 359 -3.39 -38.24 2.92
CA SER A 359 -3.59 -39.59 2.39
C SER A 359 -2.91 -39.83 1.03
N HIS A 360 -2.60 -38.76 0.29
CA HIS A 360 -1.92 -38.80 -1.00
C HIS A 360 -0.41 -38.48 -0.90
N GLY A 361 0.16 -38.47 0.31
CA GLY A 361 1.60 -38.31 0.53
C GLY A 361 2.09 -36.87 0.52
N PHE A 362 1.22 -35.90 0.80
CA PHE A 362 1.60 -34.50 1.00
C PHE A 362 1.51 -34.12 2.48
N ARG A 363 2.28 -33.11 2.90
CA ARG A 363 2.27 -32.60 4.28
C ARG A 363 2.11 -31.10 4.30
N LEU A 364 1.35 -30.59 5.26
CA LEU A 364 1.18 -29.15 5.45
C LEU A 364 2.50 -28.54 5.95
N VAL A 365 2.98 -27.52 5.25
CA VAL A 365 4.20 -26.77 5.59
C VAL A 365 3.94 -25.29 5.80
N GLY A 366 2.79 -24.78 5.36
CA GLY A 366 2.34 -23.42 5.68
C GLY A 366 0.82 -23.27 5.55
N LEU A 367 0.23 -22.41 6.37
CA LEU A 367 -1.19 -22.08 6.39
C LEU A 367 -1.35 -20.58 6.65
N LYS A 368 -2.13 -19.90 5.81
CA LYS A 368 -2.61 -18.53 6.04
C LYS A 368 -4.14 -18.54 5.96
N SER A 369 -4.84 -18.10 7.00
CA SER A 369 -6.31 -18.09 7.00
C SER A 369 -6.91 -16.88 7.71
N ASN A 370 -7.97 -16.33 7.12
CA ASN A 370 -8.78 -15.23 7.66
C ASN A 370 -10.18 -15.70 8.12
N HIS A 371 -10.30 -16.95 8.58
CA HIS A 371 -11.54 -17.66 8.94
C HIS A 371 -12.58 -17.88 7.82
N LEU A 372 -12.57 -17.08 6.75
CA LEU A 372 -13.45 -17.20 5.60
C LEU A 372 -12.80 -17.98 4.44
N ALA A 373 -11.49 -17.80 4.28
CA ALA A 373 -10.67 -18.49 3.29
C ALA A 373 -9.37 -18.98 3.93
N ALA A 374 -8.68 -19.89 3.24
CA ALA A 374 -7.34 -20.31 3.60
C ALA A 374 -6.47 -20.56 2.37
N LEU A 375 -5.17 -20.31 2.55
CA LEU A 375 -4.09 -20.73 1.67
C LEU A 375 -3.27 -21.79 2.40
N LEU A 376 -3.25 -23.01 1.86
CA LEU A 376 -2.45 -24.13 2.36
C LEU A 376 -1.26 -24.33 1.42
N LEU A 377 -0.06 -24.29 1.97
CA LEU A 377 1.14 -24.73 1.29
C LEU A 377 1.47 -26.14 1.77
N LEU A 378 1.43 -27.08 0.84
CA LEU A 378 1.67 -28.49 1.06
C LEU A 378 2.95 -28.90 0.34
N ARG A 379 3.69 -29.85 0.90
CA ARG A 379 4.91 -30.39 0.30
C ARG A 379 4.81 -31.90 0.14
N LYS A 380 5.21 -32.41 -1.03
CA LYS A 380 5.28 -33.86 -1.27
C LYS A 380 6.27 -34.49 -0.30
N ALA A 381 5.80 -35.42 0.53
CA ALA A 381 6.62 -36.12 1.49
C ALA A 381 7.68 -36.95 0.74
N SER A 382 8.93 -36.87 1.21
CA SER A 382 9.98 -37.76 0.71
C SER A 382 9.84 -39.11 1.42
N ASN A 383 9.71 -40.19 0.64
CA ASN A 383 9.68 -41.56 1.17
C ASN A 383 10.95 -41.93 1.96
N ASP A 384 12.05 -41.20 1.77
CA ASP A 384 13.38 -41.47 2.36
C ASP A 384 13.78 -40.55 3.52
N ALA A 385 12.93 -39.61 3.97
CA ALA A 385 13.34 -38.59 4.94
C ALA A 385 13.87 -39.13 6.28
N ARG A 386 13.45 -40.33 6.71
CA ARG A 386 13.97 -41.04 7.91
C ARG A 386 15.14 -41.98 7.62
N ALA A 387 15.34 -42.39 6.37
CA ALA A 387 16.44 -43.27 5.96
C ALA A 387 17.74 -42.47 5.67
N VAL A 388 17.59 -41.18 5.33
CA VAL A 388 18.72 -40.26 5.12
C VAL A 388 19.33 -39.87 6.46
N LYS A 389 20.64 -40.12 6.61
CA LYS A 389 21.43 -39.70 7.77
C LYS A 389 21.27 -38.19 7.99
N GLN A 390 20.87 -37.80 9.20
CA GLN A 390 20.70 -36.40 9.61
C GLN A 390 21.89 -36.03 10.49
N GLU A 391 22.67 -35.05 10.07
CA GLU A 391 23.80 -34.57 10.84
C GLU A 391 23.50 -33.20 11.43
N MET A 392 23.63 -33.07 12.75
CA MET A 392 23.43 -31.81 13.46
C MET A 392 24.76 -31.20 13.86
N THR A 393 24.98 -29.95 13.49
CA THR A 393 26.16 -29.17 13.88
C THR A 393 25.70 -27.96 14.68
N ALA A 394 26.12 -27.89 15.95
CA ALA A 394 25.79 -26.78 16.83
C ALA A 394 26.60 -25.52 16.45
N VAL A 395 25.91 -24.40 16.23
CA VAL A 395 26.48 -23.09 15.86
C VAL A 395 26.31 -22.12 17.02
N ASN A 396 27.00 -22.41 18.12
CA ASN A 396 26.83 -21.71 19.40
C ASN A 396 28.11 -21.10 19.99
N ASN A 397 29.28 -21.57 19.57
CA ASN A 397 30.56 -21.15 20.14
C ASN A 397 31.23 -20.03 19.33
N THR A 398 31.77 -19.04 20.03
CA THR A 398 32.54 -17.90 19.49
C THR A 398 33.91 -18.27 18.93
N LYS A 399 34.48 -19.43 19.32
CA LYS A 399 35.75 -19.94 18.77
C LYS A 399 35.62 -20.46 17.34
N CYS A 400 34.39 -20.66 16.85
CA CYS A 400 34.10 -21.16 15.50
C CYS A 400 34.72 -22.54 15.19
N ASP A 401 34.98 -23.38 16.19
CA ASP A 401 35.53 -24.74 16.02
C ASP A 401 34.64 -25.63 15.12
N TRP A 402 33.33 -25.35 15.10
CA TRP A 402 32.35 -26.00 14.25
C TRP A 402 32.58 -25.72 12.74
N VAL A 403 33.35 -24.68 12.38
CA VAL A 403 33.66 -24.35 10.97
C VAL A 403 34.56 -25.41 10.35
N GLU A 404 35.61 -25.84 11.05
CA GLU A 404 36.49 -26.91 10.53
C GLU A 404 35.74 -28.24 10.46
N THR A 405 34.90 -28.52 11.47
CA THR A 405 33.99 -29.67 11.45
C THR A 405 33.05 -29.64 10.24
N LEU A 406 32.50 -28.46 9.90
CA LEU A 406 31.64 -28.26 8.74
C LEU A 406 32.41 -28.39 7.42
N LYS A 407 33.65 -27.87 7.35
CA LYS A 407 34.53 -28.02 6.17
C LYS A 407 34.91 -29.47 5.92
N ASP A 408 35.29 -30.23 6.95
CA ASP A 408 35.64 -31.64 6.80
C ASP A 408 34.44 -32.44 6.28
N LYS A 409 33.25 -32.18 6.84
CA LYS A 409 31.99 -32.74 6.36
C LYS A 409 31.69 -32.29 4.93
N ALA A 410 32.10 -31.08 4.57
CA ALA A 410 31.92 -30.55 3.24
C ALA A 410 32.87 -31.11 2.18
N LEU A 411 34.09 -31.46 2.56
CA LEU A 411 35.03 -32.12 1.67
C LEU A 411 34.63 -33.59 1.44
N GLY A 412 33.92 -34.21 2.39
CA GLY A 412 33.26 -35.50 2.19
C GLY A 412 32.13 -35.51 1.14
N TYR A 413 31.70 -34.34 0.63
CA TYR A 413 30.57 -34.20 -0.30
C TYR A 413 30.82 -34.76 -1.72
N GLU A 414 32.07 -34.94 -2.15
CA GLU A 414 32.38 -35.49 -3.48
C GLU A 414 31.94 -36.96 -3.62
N ASN A 415 31.78 -37.68 -2.50
CA ASN A 415 31.40 -39.08 -2.45
C ASN A 415 29.89 -39.26 -2.14
N ALA A 416 29.00 -38.85 -3.06
CA ALA A 416 27.62 -39.33 -3.27
C ALA A 416 26.71 -39.67 -2.05
N SER A 417 26.94 -39.14 -0.84
CA SER A 417 26.11 -39.37 0.33
C SER A 417 24.92 -38.40 0.33
N ASP A 418 23.68 -38.86 0.39
CA ASP A 418 22.47 -38.01 0.46
C ASP A 418 22.23 -37.35 1.84
N GLU A 419 23.25 -37.35 2.71
CA GLU A 419 23.21 -36.81 4.08
C GLU A 419 22.83 -35.32 4.13
N LYS A 420 21.93 -35.00 5.06
CA LYS A 420 21.47 -33.63 5.31
C LYS A 420 22.19 -33.04 6.51
N ILE A 421 22.53 -31.76 6.40
CA ILE A 421 23.23 -31.03 7.46
C ILE A 421 22.32 -29.98 8.04
N TRP A 422 22.15 -30.05 9.36
CA TRP A 422 21.36 -29.14 10.15
C TRP A 422 22.27 -28.28 11.00
N LEU A 423 22.30 -26.99 10.70
CA LEU A 423 22.96 -25.99 11.52
C LEU A 423 22.00 -25.58 12.64
N VAL A 424 22.35 -25.89 13.88
CA VAL A 424 21.46 -25.70 15.04
C VAL A 424 22.03 -24.62 15.94
N ALA A 425 21.29 -23.53 16.13
CA ALA A 425 21.59 -22.48 17.12
C ALA A 425 20.45 -22.42 18.14
N SER A 426 20.64 -23.09 19.27
CA SER A 426 19.61 -23.30 20.30
C SER A 426 19.73 -22.36 21.50
N ASP A 427 20.95 -21.97 21.82
CA ASP A 427 21.40 -21.25 23.01
C ASP A 427 22.01 -19.86 22.70
N CYS A 428 22.11 -19.48 21.41
CA CYS A 428 22.73 -18.23 20.98
C CYS A 428 21.78 -17.37 20.12
N ARG A 429 21.17 -16.35 20.74
CA ARG A 429 20.19 -15.44 20.11
C ARG A 429 20.77 -14.54 19.02
N THR A 430 22.06 -14.24 19.07
CA THR A 430 22.75 -13.39 18.09
C THR A 430 23.44 -14.21 17.01
N SER A 431 23.16 -15.53 16.94
CA SER A 431 23.73 -16.40 15.93
C SER A 431 23.22 -16.03 14.55
N GLY A 432 24.13 -15.65 13.66
CA GLY A 432 23.85 -15.36 12.25
C GLY A 432 23.55 -16.60 11.39
N VAL A 433 23.07 -17.69 11.99
CA VAL A 433 22.92 -19.01 11.34
C VAL A 433 21.99 -18.96 10.11
N VAL A 434 20.97 -18.09 10.12
CA VAL A 434 20.07 -17.89 8.98
C VAL A 434 20.84 -17.31 7.78
N GLY A 435 21.65 -16.28 8.03
CA GLY A 435 22.50 -15.67 7.00
C GLY A 435 23.56 -16.63 6.48
N LEU A 436 24.25 -17.33 7.39
CA LEU A 436 25.22 -18.37 7.05
C LEU A 436 24.62 -19.47 6.17
N THR A 437 23.42 -19.94 6.51
CA THR A 437 22.70 -20.96 5.73
C THR A 437 22.40 -20.46 4.32
N ASN A 438 22.00 -19.19 4.17
CA ASN A 438 21.80 -18.59 2.85
C ASN A 438 23.09 -18.53 2.02
N CYS A 439 24.24 -18.23 2.63
CA CYS A 439 25.55 -18.24 1.96
C CYS A 439 25.93 -19.65 1.50
N LEU A 440 25.97 -20.62 2.42
CA LEU A 440 26.43 -21.99 2.13
C LEU A 440 25.59 -22.69 1.05
N ARG A 441 24.30 -22.36 1.00
CA ARG A 441 23.39 -22.90 -0.03
C ARG A 441 23.71 -22.42 -1.44
N ARG A 442 24.39 -21.29 -1.60
CA ARG A 442 24.83 -20.77 -2.90
C ARG A 442 26.23 -21.27 -3.29
N GLU A 443 27.02 -21.74 -2.31
CA GLU A 443 28.40 -22.18 -2.50
C GLU A 443 28.53 -23.70 -2.76
N THR A 444 27.75 -24.51 -2.06
CA THR A 444 27.77 -25.97 -2.17
C THR A 444 26.66 -26.44 -3.13
N ALA A 445 26.59 -27.74 -3.47
CA ALA A 445 25.51 -28.34 -4.27
C ALA A 445 24.14 -28.29 -3.55
N GLU A 446 23.63 -27.06 -3.45
CA GLU A 446 22.30 -26.44 -3.46
C GLU A 446 21.11 -27.05 -2.67
N SER A 447 21.17 -28.26 -2.09
CA SER A 447 19.96 -28.88 -1.52
C SER A 447 20.07 -29.57 -0.16
N ARG A 448 21.23 -29.56 0.52
CA ARG A 448 21.46 -30.39 1.72
C ARG A 448 21.55 -29.66 3.06
N VAL A 449 21.86 -28.36 3.05
CA VAL A 449 22.00 -27.56 4.28
C VAL A 449 20.63 -27.03 4.72
N ARG A 450 20.34 -27.18 6.02
CA ARG A 450 19.15 -26.73 6.74
C ARG A 450 19.58 -25.99 8.00
N CYS A 451 18.73 -25.14 8.55
CA CYS A 451 19.00 -24.58 9.87
C CYS A 451 17.80 -24.64 10.80
N ILE A 452 18.13 -24.68 12.09
CA ILE A 452 17.23 -24.50 13.21
C ILE A 452 17.78 -23.36 14.05
N PHE A 453 16.95 -22.35 14.32
CA PHE A 453 17.35 -21.18 15.10
C PHE A 453 16.28 -20.85 16.15
N ASN A 454 16.69 -20.79 17.42
CA ASN A 454 15.85 -20.31 18.50
C ASN A 454 15.91 -18.77 18.60
N ALA A 455 14.87 -18.11 18.10
CA ALA A 455 14.69 -16.66 18.11
C ALA A 455 13.65 -16.19 19.16
N SER A 456 13.30 -17.05 20.14
CA SER A 456 12.31 -16.74 21.17
C SER A 456 12.70 -15.51 21.99
N LEU A 457 11.74 -14.62 22.27
CA LEU A 457 11.95 -13.39 23.05
C LEU A 457 11.49 -13.55 24.51
N LYS A 458 10.34 -14.19 24.76
CA LYS A 458 9.65 -14.25 26.05
C LYS A 458 10.36 -15.14 27.07
N HIS A 459 10.87 -16.30 26.63
CA HIS A 459 11.48 -17.32 27.50
C HIS A 459 12.99 -17.41 27.29
N ALA A 460 13.70 -16.33 27.66
CA ALA A 460 15.10 -16.10 27.29
C ALA A 460 16.16 -17.11 27.78
N GLN A 461 15.78 -18.04 28.66
CA GLN A 461 16.71 -18.96 29.32
C GLN A 461 16.38 -20.44 29.09
N GLU A 462 15.27 -20.77 28.42
CA GLU A 462 14.95 -22.17 28.13
C GLU A 462 15.74 -22.66 26.93
N THR A 463 16.76 -23.48 27.20
CA THR A 463 17.47 -24.25 26.16
C THR A 463 16.52 -25.32 25.65
N ILE A 464 16.06 -25.14 24.43
CA ILE A 464 15.23 -26.12 23.74
C ILE A 464 16.14 -27.17 23.10
N ASP A 465 15.91 -28.44 23.41
CA ASP A 465 16.70 -29.54 22.88
C ASP A 465 16.22 -29.97 21.50
N PHE A 466 16.83 -29.41 20.45
CA PHE A 466 16.51 -29.68 19.05
C PHE A 466 17.08 -31.02 18.53
N HIS A 467 17.06 -32.09 19.33
CA HIS A 467 17.57 -33.40 18.94
C HIS A 467 16.51 -34.24 18.18
N PRO A 468 16.89 -35.10 17.20
CA PRO A 468 15.93 -35.89 16.40
C PRO A 468 15.04 -36.84 17.21
N ASN A 469 15.47 -37.19 18.43
CA ASN A 469 14.75 -38.10 19.33
C ASN A 469 13.57 -37.42 20.03
N ASN A 470 13.48 -36.09 19.99
CA ASN A 470 12.38 -35.37 20.58
C ASN A 470 11.25 -35.23 19.56
N ALA A 471 10.05 -35.68 19.95
CA ALA A 471 8.87 -35.78 19.11
C ALA A 471 8.46 -34.43 18.48
N ALA A 472 8.70 -33.31 19.17
CA ALA A 472 8.41 -31.97 18.66
C ALA A 472 9.28 -31.60 17.44
N PHE A 473 10.50 -32.13 17.35
CA PHE A 473 11.42 -31.85 16.23
C PHE A 473 11.33 -32.88 15.11
N ALA A 474 10.83 -34.08 15.43
CA ALA A 474 10.59 -35.12 14.42
C ALA A 474 9.66 -34.62 13.30
N ASP A 475 8.65 -33.80 13.63
CA ASP A 475 7.76 -33.17 12.64
C ASP A 475 8.51 -32.21 11.69
N ILE A 476 9.35 -31.33 12.25
CA ILE A 476 10.15 -30.36 11.48
C ILE A 476 11.14 -31.06 10.54
N LEU A 477 11.85 -32.08 11.04
CA LEU A 477 12.74 -32.90 10.22
C LEU A 477 11.98 -33.57 9.08
N SER A 478 10.73 -33.97 9.33
CA SER A 478 9.86 -34.61 8.35
C SER A 478 9.36 -33.66 7.25
N LYS A 479 9.27 -32.35 7.54
CA LYS A 479 8.87 -31.29 6.59
C LYS A 479 10.01 -30.87 5.65
N ASP A 480 11.26 -31.17 6.01
CA ASP A 480 12.49 -30.91 5.22
C ASP A 480 12.71 -29.43 4.84
N LEU A 481 12.13 -28.48 5.59
CA LEU A 481 12.21 -27.05 5.27
C LEU A 481 13.62 -26.51 5.53
N VAL A 482 14.09 -25.61 4.68
CA VAL A 482 15.43 -25.02 4.74
C VAL A 482 15.66 -24.20 5.99
N MET A 483 14.81 -23.20 6.21
CA MET A 483 14.88 -22.35 7.39
C MET A 483 13.87 -22.85 8.41
N ASN A 484 14.25 -22.97 9.68
CA ASN A 484 13.31 -23.34 10.74
C ASN A 484 13.60 -22.45 11.96
N ILE A 485 12.87 -21.36 12.07
CA ILE A 485 13.02 -20.42 13.18
C ILE A 485 11.92 -20.72 14.19
N TYR A 486 12.33 -20.96 15.43
CA TYR A 486 11.43 -21.12 16.56
C TYR A 486 11.36 -19.82 17.34
N ARG A 487 10.16 -19.27 17.53
CA ARG A 487 9.95 -18.04 18.31
C ARG A 487 8.69 -18.16 19.16
N ASP A 488 8.88 -18.14 20.48
CA ASP A 488 7.80 -17.99 21.47
C ASP A 488 6.66 -19.00 21.34
N GLY A 489 6.97 -20.26 20.98
CA GLY A 489 5.98 -21.32 20.79
C GLY A 489 5.72 -21.71 19.33
N GLU A 490 6.11 -20.85 18.39
CA GLU A 490 5.75 -20.99 16.99
C GLU A 490 6.96 -21.30 16.09
N TRP A 491 6.70 -22.02 15.00
CA TRP A 491 7.66 -22.28 13.94
C TRP A 491 7.39 -21.39 12.73
N GLY A 492 8.45 -20.82 12.17
CA GLY A 492 8.34 -19.93 11.04
C GLY A 492 9.68 -19.65 10.37
N SER A 493 9.70 -18.56 9.63
CA SER A 493 10.91 -18.05 8.98
C SER A 493 10.96 -16.53 9.01
N PHE A 494 12.16 -15.96 8.87
CA PHE A 494 12.29 -14.52 8.66
C PHE A 494 11.99 -14.18 7.21
N ARG A 495 11.06 -13.25 7.00
CA ARG A 495 10.62 -12.80 5.67
C ARG A 495 10.72 -11.30 5.57
N LEU A 496 10.95 -10.86 4.34
CA LEU A 496 10.94 -9.46 3.99
C LEU A 496 9.49 -9.05 3.74
N ALA A 497 8.92 -8.25 4.64
CA ALA A 497 7.63 -7.63 4.43
C ALA A 497 7.82 -6.24 3.85
N GLY A 498 7.06 -5.90 2.80
CA GLY A 498 6.99 -4.52 2.33
C GLY A 498 6.42 -3.65 3.44
N THR A 499 7.20 -2.72 3.99
CA THR A 499 6.66 -1.80 4.98
C THR A 499 5.81 -0.76 4.28
N LEU A 500 4.53 -0.77 4.65
CA LEU A 500 3.51 0.26 4.41
C LEU A 500 2.97 0.37 2.96
N PRO A 501 1.65 0.55 2.79
CA PRO A 501 1.02 0.70 1.48
C PRO A 501 1.45 2.01 0.82
N ARG A 502 2.52 2.01 0.00
CA ARG A 502 2.92 3.10 -0.93
C ARG A 502 2.66 4.53 -0.39
N GLY A 503 2.96 4.75 0.88
CA GLY A 503 2.66 5.98 1.62
C GLY A 503 3.30 5.88 3.00
N ALA A 504 4.17 6.85 3.32
CA ALA A 504 4.80 6.93 4.63
C ALA A 504 3.74 6.99 5.74
N GLU A 505 4.07 6.45 6.90
CA GLU A 505 3.26 6.57 8.11
C GLU A 505 2.98 8.06 8.37
N ARG A 506 1.71 8.39 8.60
CA ARG A 506 1.30 9.77 8.85
C ARG A 506 1.39 10.01 10.35
N THR A 507 2.24 10.95 10.74
CA THR A 507 2.36 11.39 12.13
C THR A 507 1.56 12.67 12.33
N VAL A 508 0.80 12.73 13.42
CA VAL A 508 0.18 13.98 13.86
C VAL A 508 1.29 14.84 14.45
N THR A 509 1.54 16.02 13.85
CA THR A 509 2.60 16.93 14.28
C THR A 509 2.13 18.38 14.20
N GLU A 510 2.62 19.21 15.12
CA GLU A 510 2.46 20.67 15.08
C GLU A 510 3.53 21.34 14.21
N PHE A 511 4.57 20.60 13.80
CA PHE A 511 5.71 21.10 13.04
C PHE A 511 5.76 20.38 11.69
N ALA A 512 5.19 21.00 10.66
CA ALA A 512 5.18 20.45 9.32
C ALA A 512 5.46 21.52 8.26
N PHE A 513 6.02 21.11 7.13
CA PHE A 513 6.22 21.98 5.97
C PHE A 513 5.78 21.29 4.66
N LEU A 514 5.34 22.09 3.70
CA LEU A 514 4.85 21.62 2.41
C LEU A 514 5.99 21.58 1.39
N SER A 515 6.18 20.44 0.74
CA SER A 515 7.18 20.27 -0.32
C SER A 515 6.66 19.38 -1.46
N ALA A 516 7.11 19.66 -2.68
CA ALA A 516 6.92 18.76 -3.82
C ALA A 516 8.06 17.74 -3.77
N GLY A 517 7.80 16.53 -3.27
CA GLY A 517 8.84 15.52 -3.03
C GLY A 517 9.71 15.23 -4.27
N THR A 518 9.12 15.29 -5.46
CA THR A 518 9.82 15.23 -6.75
C THR A 518 9.60 16.53 -7.51
N GLN A 519 10.68 17.20 -7.88
CA GLN A 519 10.63 18.46 -8.65
C GLN A 519 9.96 18.22 -10.02
N GLY A 520 9.05 19.12 -10.43
CA GLY A 520 8.32 19.03 -11.70
C GLY A 520 7.00 18.25 -11.62
N VAL A 521 6.70 17.61 -10.48
CA VAL A 521 5.49 16.81 -10.27
C VAL A 521 4.67 17.42 -9.14
N LEU A 522 3.74 18.34 -9.47
CA LEU A 522 2.90 19.00 -8.46
C LEU A 522 1.93 18.04 -7.75
N SER A 523 1.57 16.90 -8.37
CA SER A 523 0.81 15.84 -7.68
C SER A 523 1.61 15.16 -6.56
N GLY A 524 2.91 15.43 -6.45
CA GLY A 524 3.79 15.01 -5.36
C GLY A 524 3.86 16.00 -4.18
N LEU A 525 3.07 17.07 -4.16
CA LEU A 525 2.97 18.00 -3.04
C LEU A 525 2.43 17.29 -1.79
N ARG A 526 3.21 17.29 -0.72
CA ARG A 526 2.87 16.65 0.56
C ARG A 526 3.40 17.46 1.74
N TRP A 527 2.74 17.32 2.89
CA TRP A 527 3.27 17.77 4.17
C TRP A 527 4.31 16.78 4.68
N TYR A 528 5.46 17.32 5.09
CA TYR A 528 6.54 16.59 5.74
C TYR A 528 6.69 17.10 7.17
N GLU A 529 6.99 16.21 8.11
CA GLU A 529 7.36 16.60 9.46
C GLU A 529 8.63 17.47 9.42
N SER A 530 8.59 18.61 10.09
CA SER A 530 9.71 19.52 10.19
C SER A 530 10.71 19.03 11.23
N LEU A 531 12.00 19.29 10.99
CA LEU A 531 13.08 18.96 11.92
C LEU A 531 13.25 19.99 13.04
N LEU A 532 12.48 21.10 13.03
CA LEU A 532 12.54 22.16 14.04
C LEU A 532 12.47 21.65 15.49
N PRO A 533 11.63 20.66 15.87
CA PRO A 533 11.60 20.14 17.24
C PRO A 533 12.90 19.48 17.70
N TYR A 534 13.70 18.98 16.74
CA TYR A 534 14.93 18.24 17.00
C TYR A 534 16.18 19.11 16.81
N ALA A 535 16.02 20.33 16.27
CA ALA A 535 17.10 21.27 16.01
C ALA A 535 17.20 22.33 17.12
N GLY A 536 18.43 22.63 17.55
CA GLY A 536 18.66 23.78 18.44
C GLY A 536 18.43 25.09 17.69
N ILE A 537 17.61 25.98 18.26
CA ILE A 537 17.35 27.31 17.71
C ILE A 537 18.43 28.27 18.24
N ASP A 538 19.07 29.02 17.34
CA ASP A 538 20.04 30.05 17.68
C ASP A 538 19.35 31.27 18.33
N ASP A 539 20.06 32.01 19.19
CA ASP A 539 19.55 33.20 19.88
C ASP A 539 19.14 34.33 18.91
N SER A 540 19.58 34.24 17.64
CA SER A 540 19.24 35.18 16.56
C SER A 540 17.89 34.90 15.88
N MET A 541 17.22 33.81 16.26
CA MET A 541 16.00 33.31 15.61
C MET A 541 14.83 33.21 16.60
N ASP A 542 13.66 33.67 16.17
CA ASP A 542 12.41 33.49 16.90
C ASP A 542 11.55 32.41 16.25
N LEU A 543 11.05 31.49 17.06
CA LEU A 543 10.07 30.50 16.62
C LEU A 543 8.71 31.19 16.43
N CYS A 544 8.14 31.05 15.23
CA CYS A 544 6.90 31.68 14.85
C CYS A 544 5.89 30.66 14.31
N SER A 545 4.69 30.66 14.87
CA SER A 545 3.54 29.95 14.31
C SER A 545 3.03 30.69 13.08
N VAL A 546 2.96 29.99 11.95
CA VAL A 546 2.57 30.55 10.66
C VAL A 546 1.06 30.44 10.49
N TYR A 547 0.44 31.58 10.16
CA TYR A 547 -0.99 31.66 9.85
C TYR A 547 -1.24 31.80 8.36
N CYS A 548 -0.40 32.58 7.67
CA CYS A 548 -0.50 32.79 6.22
C CYS A 548 0.89 32.76 5.57
N THR A 549 0.99 32.04 4.46
CA THR A 549 2.18 32.02 3.58
C THR A 549 1.71 32.20 2.14
N PRO A 550 2.08 33.29 1.45
CA PRO A 550 1.73 33.45 0.05
C PRO A 550 2.64 32.63 -0.86
N LEU A 551 2.14 32.38 -2.07
CA LEU A 551 2.90 31.74 -3.14
C LEU A 551 3.64 32.81 -3.95
N ASN A 552 4.94 32.59 -4.17
CA ASN A 552 5.77 33.43 -5.03
C ASN A 552 6.12 32.69 -6.34
N SER A 553 6.46 33.47 -7.38
CA SER A 553 6.81 32.92 -8.71
C SER A 553 8.02 31.99 -8.66
N THR A 554 8.98 32.25 -7.77
CA THR A 554 10.16 31.39 -7.55
C THR A 554 9.76 29.99 -7.07
N LYS A 555 8.74 29.85 -6.22
CA LYS A 555 8.23 28.54 -5.79
C LYS A 555 7.52 27.81 -6.90
N VAL A 556 6.68 28.49 -7.68
CA VAL A 556 5.97 27.85 -8.78
C VAL A 556 6.97 27.34 -9.81
N THR A 557 7.93 28.17 -10.22
CA THR A 557 9.00 27.79 -11.16
C THR A 557 9.94 26.71 -10.61
N HIS A 558 10.22 26.71 -9.30
CA HIS A 558 10.96 25.62 -8.66
C HIS A 558 10.15 24.31 -8.67
N ALA A 559 8.88 24.37 -8.29
CA ALA A 559 7.99 23.21 -8.22
C ALA A 559 7.67 22.63 -9.61
N THR A 560 7.67 23.45 -10.67
CA THR A 560 7.53 23.02 -12.07
C THR A 560 8.85 22.60 -12.74
N ALA A 561 9.97 22.61 -12.00
CA ALA A 561 11.31 22.28 -12.50
C ALA A 561 11.84 23.19 -13.63
N GLU A 562 11.34 24.43 -13.70
CA GLU A 562 11.83 25.45 -14.62
C GLU A 562 13.14 26.08 -14.13
N LEU A 563 13.43 26.01 -12.82
CA LEU A 563 14.68 26.44 -12.21
C LEU A 563 15.57 25.26 -11.79
N PRO A 564 16.90 25.35 -11.94
CA PRO A 564 17.84 24.37 -11.39
C PRO A 564 17.69 24.23 -9.86
N PRO A 565 17.90 23.02 -9.30
CA PRO A 565 17.75 22.75 -7.87
C PRO A 565 18.69 23.57 -6.97
N ASP A 566 19.83 24.03 -7.49
CA ASP A 566 20.76 24.92 -6.77
C ASP A 566 20.19 26.32 -6.50
N THR A 567 19.07 26.67 -7.15
CA THR A 567 18.36 27.94 -6.96
C THR A 567 17.27 27.86 -5.87
N SER A 568 17.16 26.73 -5.18
CA SER A 568 16.07 26.39 -4.23
C SER A 568 15.96 27.28 -2.98
N ARG A 569 16.92 28.17 -2.74
CA ARG A 569 16.96 29.09 -1.58
C ARG A 569 16.34 30.45 -1.90
N GLY A 570 15.08 30.42 -2.35
CA GLY A 570 14.29 31.64 -2.51
C GLY A 570 13.74 32.11 -1.17
N LEU A 571 13.87 33.41 -0.87
CA LEU A 571 13.20 34.06 0.26
C LEU A 571 11.70 33.78 0.22
N GLN A 572 11.14 33.38 1.35
CA GLN A 572 9.72 33.12 1.53
C GLN A 572 9.20 34.07 2.59
N GLU A 573 8.02 34.61 2.36
CA GLU A 573 7.36 35.49 3.33
C GLU A 573 6.28 34.73 4.10
N PHE A 574 6.03 35.16 5.32
CA PHE A 574 4.98 34.60 6.17
C PHE A 574 4.39 35.68 7.07
N SER A 575 3.24 35.38 7.64
CA SER A 575 2.69 36.13 8.77
C SER A 575 2.09 35.20 9.81
N GLY A 576 2.12 35.62 11.07
CA GLY A 576 1.62 34.82 12.18
C GLY A 576 1.98 35.39 13.54
N ARG A 577 2.32 34.52 14.48
CA ARG A 577 2.64 34.90 15.85
C ARG A 577 3.98 34.34 16.28
N ASP A 578 4.76 35.14 17.00
CA ASP A 578 5.96 34.66 17.67
C ASP A 578 5.63 33.93 18.99
N TYR A 579 6.65 33.42 19.66
CA TYR A 579 6.50 32.71 20.93
C TYR A 579 5.97 33.57 22.09
N HIS A 580 6.07 34.90 22.00
CA HIS A 580 5.46 35.84 22.94
C HIS A 580 4.00 36.18 22.59
N GLY A 581 3.49 35.64 21.49
CA GLY A 581 2.14 35.90 20.99
C GLY A 581 2.00 37.22 20.21
N ARG A 582 3.09 37.95 19.95
CA ARG A 582 3.08 39.19 19.14
C ARG A 582 2.76 38.86 17.69
N ARG A 583 2.09 39.78 17.01
CA ARG A 583 1.71 39.63 15.60
C ARG A 583 2.89 40.03 14.73
N VAL A 584 3.40 39.08 13.96
CA VAL A 584 4.63 39.27 13.17
C VAL A 584 4.43 38.89 11.70
N MET A 585 5.14 39.58 10.83
CA MET A 585 5.34 39.23 9.42
C MET A 585 6.84 39.22 9.16
N GLY A 586 7.32 38.34 8.28
CA GLY A 586 8.75 38.20 8.10
C GLY A 586 9.15 37.42 6.86
N LEU A 587 10.46 37.32 6.67
CA LEU A 587 11.11 36.58 5.60
C LEU A 587 11.95 35.43 6.16
N VAL A 588 11.87 34.27 5.50
CA VAL A 588 12.67 33.07 5.80
C VAL A 588 13.36 32.54 4.54
N MET A 589 14.53 31.95 4.70
CA MET A 589 15.36 31.49 3.57
C MET A 589 14.83 30.20 2.93
N SER A 590 14.11 29.37 3.69
CA SER A 590 13.56 28.09 3.26
C SER A 590 12.37 27.70 4.13
N GLU A 591 11.57 26.73 3.65
CA GLU A 591 10.49 26.08 4.43
C GLU A 591 9.42 27.01 5.03
N GLY A 592 9.20 28.19 4.46
CA GLY A 592 8.16 29.13 4.90
C GLY A 592 6.73 28.65 4.71
N MET A 593 6.46 27.72 3.76
CA MET A 593 5.17 27.01 3.72
C MET A 593 5.16 25.93 4.80
N ALA A 594 5.03 26.36 6.05
CA ALA A 594 5.05 25.51 7.21
C ALA A 594 3.96 25.91 8.19
N THR A 595 3.71 25.06 9.18
CA THR A 595 2.92 25.40 10.37
C THR A 595 3.72 26.29 11.33
N THR A 596 5.04 26.11 11.35
CA THR A 596 5.97 26.81 12.23
C THR A 596 7.28 27.08 11.50
N VAL A 597 7.87 28.26 11.70
CA VAL A 597 9.17 28.65 11.12
C VAL A 597 10.10 29.21 12.18
N ALA A 598 11.40 28.96 12.01
CA ALA A 598 12.44 29.71 12.72
C ALA A 598 12.82 30.93 11.88
N ALA A 599 12.41 32.11 12.31
CA ALA A 599 12.58 33.34 11.55
C ALA A 599 13.62 34.25 12.21
N ASN A 600 14.49 34.84 11.40
CA ASN A 600 15.54 35.72 11.88
C ASN A 600 14.93 37.03 12.39
N THR A 601 15.30 37.42 13.60
CA THR A 601 14.78 38.65 14.24
C THR A 601 15.06 39.93 13.44
N GLY A 602 16.12 39.95 12.63
CA GLY A 602 16.44 41.06 11.72
C GLY A 602 15.60 41.11 10.43
N LEU A 603 14.81 40.07 10.14
CA LEU A 603 13.91 39.97 8.97
C LEU A 603 12.45 39.78 9.39
N GLN A 604 12.11 40.30 10.57
CA GLN A 604 10.76 40.31 11.13
C GLN A 604 10.29 41.73 11.38
N TRP A 605 9.00 41.94 11.20
CA TRP A 605 8.32 43.21 11.47
C TRP A 605 7.02 42.93 12.22
N GLU A 606 6.64 43.86 13.10
CA GLU A 606 5.35 43.81 13.77
C GLU A 606 4.22 44.10 12.78
N VAL A 607 3.14 43.32 12.86
CA VAL A 607 1.96 43.51 12.01
C VAL A 607 1.06 44.57 12.64
N PRO A 608 0.75 45.67 11.92
CA PRO A 608 -0.17 46.69 12.42
C PRO A 608 -1.52 46.11 12.86
N GLU A 609 -2.10 46.66 13.92
CA GLU A 609 -3.41 46.23 14.45
C GLU A 609 -4.52 46.25 13.39
N THR A 610 -4.45 47.19 12.44
CA THR A 610 -5.44 47.36 11.37
C THR A 610 -5.31 46.36 10.24
N TRP A 611 -4.22 45.60 10.16
CA TRP A 611 -3.99 44.65 9.07
C TRP A 611 -4.45 43.25 9.45
N SER A 612 -4.99 42.49 8.51
CA SER A 612 -5.18 41.05 8.68
C SER A 612 -3.83 40.31 8.52
N PHE A 613 -3.74 39.04 8.93
CA PHE A 613 -2.55 38.22 8.62
C PHE A 613 -2.42 38.00 7.10
N ALA A 614 -3.53 37.80 6.40
CA ALA A 614 -3.52 37.69 4.93
C ALA A 614 -2.90 38.93 4.29
N ASP A 615 -3.31 40.13 4.71
CA ASP A 615 -2.79 41.41 4.23
C ASP A 615 -1.29 41.55 4.52
N ALA A 616 -0.91 41.28 5.76
CA ALA A 616 0.47 41.37 6.23
C ALA A 616 1.40 40.42 5.46
N SER A 617 0.90 39.24 5.10
CA SER A 617 1.70 38.24 4.39
C SER A 617 2.13 38.68 2.99
N THR A 618 1.46 39.66 2.36
CA THR A 618 1.76 40.13 0.99
C THR A 618 2.83 41.23 0.89
N VAL A 619 3.32 41.71 2.03
CA VAL A 619 4.15 42.93 2.12
C VAL A 619 5.66 42.66 2.13
N PRO A 620 6.19 41.73 2.94
CA PRO A 620 7.62 41.65 3.21
C PRO A 620 8.48 41.52 1.95
N LEU A 621 8.22 40.52 1.09
CA LEU A 621 9.08 40.25 -0.06
C LEU A 621 8.94 41.35 -1.12
N ALA A 622 7.72 41.78 -1.40
CA ALA A 622 7.43 42.79 -2.42
C ALA A 622 8.07 44.14 -2.09
N TYR A 623 7.88 44.64 -0.87
CA TYR A 623 8.40 45.94 -0.46
C TYR A 623 9.90 45.91 -0.18
N VAL A 624 10.45 44.86 0.45
CA VAL A 624 11.91 44.74 0.61
C VAL A 624 12.60 44.77 -0.75
N THR A 625 12.06 44.06 -1.74
CA THR A 625 12.60 44.06 -3.11
C THR A 625 12.52 45.45 -3.74
N ALA A 626 11.37 46.13 -3.63
CA ALA A 626 11.19 47.48 -4.18
C ALA A 626 12.12 48.51 -3.52
N TYR A 627 12.19 48.55 -2.19
CA TYR A 627 13.07 49.45 -1.44
C TYR A 627 14.55 49.20 -1.75
N TYR A 628 14.97 47.94 -1.78
CA TYR A 628 16.34 47.59 -2.10
C TYR A 628 16.71 47.97 -3.55
N ALA A 629 15.84 47.64 -4.52
CA ALA A 629 16.10 47.95 -5.92
C ALA A 629 16.08 49.45 -6.21
N LEU A 630 15.08 50.18 -5.72
CA LEU A 630 14.88 51.59 -6.06
C LEU A 630 15.74 52.53 -5.22
N LEU A 631 15.76 52.37 -3.89
CA LEU A 631 16.41 53.33 -3.00
C LEU A 631 17.87 52.97 -2.73
N VAL A 632 18.15 51.70 -2.43
CA VAL A 632 19.52 51.29 -2.05
C VAL A 632 20.39 51.13 -3.29
N ARG A 633 19.91 50.42 -4.31
CA ARG A 633 20.67 50.14 -5.54
C ARG A 633 20.48 51.21 -6.61
N GLY A 634 19.25 51.63 -6.83
CA GLY A 634 18.88 52.61 -7.84
C GLY A 634 19.14 54.05 -7.42
N SER A 635 19.23 54.33 -6.11
CA SER A 635 19.35 55.70 -5.57
C SER A 635 18.32 56.68 -6.13
N LEU A 636 17.09 56.20 -6.36
CA LEU A 636 15.99 56.98 -6.95
C LEU A 636 15.76 58.28 -6.15
N GLN A 637 15.68 59.40 -6.85
CA GLN A 637 15.44 60.72 -6.25
C GLN A 637 13.99 61.18 -6.45
N PRO A 638 13.45 62.00 -5.54
CA PRO A 638 12.13 62.60 -5.69
C PRO A 638 11.97 63.33 -7.03
N GLY A 639 10.85 63.10 -7.71
CA GLY A 639 10.54 63.75 -9.00
C GLY A 639 11.17 63.10 -10.24
N GLU A 640 12.00 62.07 -10.09
CA GLU A 640 12.55 61.32 -11.24
C GLU A 640 11.48 60.50 -11.98
N SER A 641 11.84 59.93 -13.13
CA SER A 641 10.96 59.04 -13.90
C SER A 641 11.36 57.57 -13.72
N LEU A 642 10.38 56.70 -13.51
CA LEU A 642 10.58 55.26 -13.30
C LEU A 642 9.77 54.46 -14.33
N LEU A 643 10.37 53.43 -14.95
CA LEU A 643 9.65 52.42 -15.73
C LEU A 643 9.59 51.11 -14.94
N VAL A 644 8.38 50.67 -14.63
CA VAL A 644 8.11 49.41 -13.91
C VAL A 644 7.58 48.37 -14.90
N HIS A 645 8.33 47.28 -15.09
CA HIS A 645 7.80 46.15 -15.86
C HIS A 645 6.85 45.30 -15.01
N GLN A 646 5.81 44.74 -15.66
CA GLN A 646 4.80 43.90 -15.00
C GLN A 646 4.18 44.57 -13.77
N GLY A 647 3.69 45.80 -13.92
CA GLY A 647 3.17 46.60 -12.81
C GLY A 647 2.01 45.96 -12.06
N SER A 648 1.26 45.02 -12.67
CA SER A 648 0.22 44.24 -12.01
C SER A 648 0.75 43.22 -10.99
N GLY A 649 2.05 42.92 -10.99
CA GLY A 649 2.73 42.02 -10.05
C GLY A 649 2.97 42.64 -8.67
N ALA A 650 3.20 41.80 -7.65
CA ALA A 650 3.39 42.25 -6.27
C ALA A 650 4.55 43.25 -6.13
N VAL A 651 5.73 42.92 -6.68
CA VAL A 651 6.89 43.83 -6.70
C VAL A 651 6.61 45.08 -7.54
N GLY A 652 5.85 44.94 -8.63
CA GLY A 652 5.44 46.05 -9.49
C GLY A 652 4.57 47.06 -8.74
N GLN A 653 3.52 46.59 -8.07
CA GLN A 653 2.64 47.40 -7.23
C GLN A 653 3.39 48.09 -6.08
N ALA A 654 4.27 47.36 -5.39
CA ALA A 654 5.12 47.94 -4.34
C ALA A 654 6.04 49.04 -4.90
N SER A 655 6.66 48.80 -6.06
CA SER A 655 7.54 49.77 -6.73
C SER A 655 6.79 51.04 -7.16
N ILE A 656 5.59 50.87 -7.73
CA ILE A 656 4.71 52.00 -8.10
C ILE A 656 4.32 52.80 -6.85
N SER A 657 3.91 52.13 -5.77
CA SER A 657 3.53 52.78 -4.52
C SER A 657 4.67 53.61 -3.94
N VAL A 658 5.88 53.03 -3.85
CA VAL A 658 7.08 53.72 -3.36
C VAL A 658 7.42 54.92 -4.25
N ALA A 659 7.46 54.75 -5.56
CA ALA A 659 7.81 55.83 -6.49
C ALA A 659 6.79 56.99 -6.46
N LEU A 660 5.49 56.68 -6.40
CA LEU A 660 4.44 57.70 -6.28
C LEU A 660 4.55 58.46 -4.95
N SER A 661 4.90 57.79 -3.85
CA SER A 661 5.11 58.45 -2.56
C SER A 661 6.27 59.47 -2.58
N MET A 662 7.21 59.31 -3.52
CA MET A 662 8.34 60.23 -3.76
C MET A 662 8.04 61.28 -4.84
N GLY A 663 6.82 61.31 -5.38
CA GLY A 663 6.42 62.23 -6.45
C GLY A 663 7.07 61.94 -7.81
N CYS A 664 7.56 60.72 -8.02
CA CYS A 664 8.15 60.31 -9.29
C CYS A 664 7.09 60.14 -10.40
N LYS A 665 7.50 60.31 -11.65
CA LYS A 665 6.67 59.99 -12.82
C LYS A 665 6.82 58.51 -13.19
N VAL A 666 5.75 57.73 -13.07
CA VAL A 666 5.80 56.28 -13.27
C VAL A 666 5.22 55.87 -14.63
N PHE A 667 5.96 55.03 -15.35
CA PHE A 667 5.52 54.29 -16.52
C PHE A 667 5.45 52.80 -16.15
N THR A 668 4.48 52.06 -16.69
CA THR A 668 4.38 50.63 -16.40
C THR A 668 3.98 49.80 -17.62
N THR A 669 4.41 48.54 -17.67
CA THR A 669 3.89 47.54 -18.62
C THR A 669 2.96 46.55 -17.91
N VAL A 670 1.87 46.14 -18.58
CA VAL A 670 0.89 45.16 -18.11
C VAL A 670 0.40 44.33 -19.31
N GLY A 671 0.13 43.04 -19.10
CA GLY A 671 -0.41 42.16 -20.15
C GLY A 671 -1.84 42.53 -20.54
N GLU A 672 -2.24 42.26 -21.80
CA GLU A 672 -3.53 42.66 -22.38
C GLU A 672 -4.75 42.13 -21.59
N SER A 673 -4.69 40.91 -21.06
CA SER A 673 -5.75 40.30 -20.24
C SER A 673 -5.92 40.95 -18.86
N HIS A 674 -4.93 41.70 -18.37
CA HIS A 674 -4.92 42.35 -17.06
C HIS A 674 -5.16 43.87 -17.13
N PHE A 675 -5.35 44.41 -18.33
CA PHE A 675 -5.50 45.84 -18.57
C PHE A 675 -6.73 46.45 -17.88
N PHE A 676 -7.85 45.71 -17.81
CA PHE A 676 -9.09 46.18 -17.17
C PHE A 676 -9.05 46.17 -15.64
N THR A 677 -8.31 45.25 -15.01
CA THR A 677 -8.20 45.15 -13.54
C THR A 677 -7.25 46.21 -12.95
N SER A 678 -6.27 46.66 -13.73
CA SER A 678 -5.27 47.65 -13.33
C SER A 678 -5.86 49.05 -13.09
N ARG A 679 -6.96 49.38 -13.77
CA ARG A 679 -7.61 50.70 -13.72
C ARG A 679 -8.45 50.93 -12.45
N ALA A 680 -8.63 49.90 -11.61
CA ALA A 680 -9.35 50.01 -10.34
C ALA A 680 -8.42 50.27 -9.13
N PHE A 681 -7.10 50.15 -9.32
CA PHE A 681 -6.09 50.28 -8.25
C PHE A 681 -5.15 51.48 -8.43
N LEU A 682 -4.93 51.93 -9.66
CA LEU A 682 -4.35 53.24 -10.00
C LEU A 682 -5.45 54.30 -10.03
#